data_AF-A0A2T1NBP8-F1
#
_entry.id   AF-A0A2T1NBP8-F1
#
_cell.length_a   1.000
_cell.length_b   1.000
_cell.length_c   1.000
_cell.angle_alpha   90.00
_cell.angle_beta   90.00
_cell.angle_gamma   90.00
#
_symmetry.space_group_name_H-M   'P 1'
#
loop_
_entity.id
_entity.type
_entity.pdbx_description
1 polymer ?
#
loop_
_entity_poly.entity_id
_entity_poly.type
_entity_poly.pdbx_seq_one_letter_code
_entity_poly.pdbx_strand_id
1 'polypeptide(L)'
;MKFSKLIYTLLFLFLVVSCEKDNNIPINQQQEDGLSDNPFFSNFGSQISADFIGRVVDENNEPIIGANITLGSGFAITDVNGVFAVNDVSVYESFAYIRASKQGYISGSRALVPTDGVNQVKIMLLDATPNATIVSGQAITIDLPNGTKVDFDGNFETSTGFAYQGNVDVVLRHLNPDEEDMNLQMPGMLIAQDTAGNLRALETYGMIAVELIGENGEDLNIASSSTATITVPVPTNATNPPATIPLWYFDEQNGYWVEEGEAAIVGNEYVGEVSHFSFWNCDAPFDVVQTCIILQDINGNPLPSLNAQLTLQTTTWNSTSGGYTNSNGEVCGLVAANEALTLTVPNYGCDVFTTTVGPFSADDTVTVTVTNSTEQLTTLTGMFNDCDGNPITNGYMQLVNGNNAQVIPITDGTVNESISYCASDSSYIINVVDVAGGQETDVLTGNFTANTDLGTTSTCITLGDFDNDGVYDIDEDINGNGNLLDDDTDQDGIPDYQDQDDDGDGINTADEVYGSNTNPMDQDSDGDNIPDYLDPQDVAVYSAEWFSEDCDGLTYDLEQFNDNYINSNITFHETQADADANVNPIATPFSNSSGLTVLYVRVENTVSNQVSTNGMFYLLGPPTFIDSDNDGLFDCEELTGIDNGQSTANPNGNITDPNNPDTDGDGVNDGDEAINGTDPNDPDDN
;
A
#
# COMPACT_ATOMS: atom_id res chain seq x y z
N MET A 1 -72.99 24.73 19.99
CA MET A 1 -74.16 23.84 20.17
C MET A 1 -74.30 22.99 18.91
N LYS A 2 -74.46 21.67 19.09
CA LYS A 2 -74.80 20.63 18.09
C LYS A 2 -73.67 19.97 17.28
N PHE A 3 -73.17 18.93 17.93
CA PHE A 3 -72.76 17.62 17.41
C PHE A 3 -73.53 17.08 16.19
N SER A 4 -72.79 16.29 15.41
CA SER A 4 -73.10 14.95 14.84
C SER A 4 -73.44 14.78 13.34
N LYS A 5 -72.47 14.13 12.66
CA LYS A 5 -72.53 12.84 11.89
C LYS A 5 -73.12 12.79 10.47
N LEU A 6 -72.26 12.44 9.50
CA LEU A 6 -72.29 11.20 8.66
C LEU A 6 -71.07 11.24 7.69
N ILE A 7 -69.99 10.46 7.86
CA ILE A 7 -69.73 9.06 7.43
C ILE A 7 -69.25 8.92 5.96
N TYR A 8 -67.94 8.65 5.84
CA TYR A 8 -67.15 7.83 4.89
C TYR A 8 -67.23 8.05 3.38
N THR A 9 -66.12 8.47 2.75
CA THR A 9 -65.28 7.62 1.88
C THR A 9 -63.98 8.31 1.43
N LEU A 10 -62.86 7.56 1.47
CA LEU A 10 -61.59 7.74 0.75
C LEU A 10 -60.78 9.05 0.92
N LEU A 11 -59.80 9.04 1.83
CA LEU A 11 -58.40 9.35 1.52
C LEU A 11 -57.57 8.98 2.76
N PHE A 12 -56.79 7.91 2.68
CA PHE A 12 -55.85 7.54 3.73
C PHE A 12 -54.57 8.36 3.53
N LEU A 13 -54.18 9.02 4.60
CA LEU A 13 -52.98 9.80 4.86
C LEU A 13 -51.71 9.09 4.36
N PHE A 14 -50.96 9.72 3.46
CA PHE A 14 -49.50 9.52 3.37
C PHE A 14 -48.87 10.50 4.36
N LEU A 15 -48.58 10.02 5.57
CA LEU A 15 -47.56 10.62 6.43
C LEU A 15 -46.27 9.89 6.09
N VAL A 16 -45.35 10.60 5.45
CA VAL A 16 -43.98 10.16 5.24
C VAL A 16 -43.30 10.22 6.62
N VAL A 17 -43.01 9.05 7.18
CA VAL A 17 -42.07 8.92 8.30
C VAL A 17 -40.69 8.90 7.67
N SER A 18 -39.94 9.97 7.85
CA SER A 18 -38.49 9.98 7.69
C SER A 18 -37.94 9.24 8.90
N CYS A 19 -37.34 8.06 8.69
CA CYS A 19 -36.42 7.47 9.65
C CYS A 19 -35.05 8.09 9.35
N GLU A 20 -34.56 8.93 10.26
CA GLU A 20 -33.12 9.08 10.48
C GLU A 20 -32.61 7.71 10.95
N LYS A 21 -31.66 7.12 10.22
CA LYS A 21 -30.76 6.12 10.78
C LYS A 21 -29.65 6.89 11.48
N ASP A 22 -29.53 6.71 12.79
CA ASP A 22 -28.36 7.10 13.56
C ASP A 22 -27.15 6.33 13.01
N ASN A 23 -26.27 7.02 12.30
CA ASN A 23 -24.92 6.55 11.99
C ASN A 23 -24.00 6.98 13.15
N ASN A 24 -23.88 6.12 14.17
CA ASN A 24 -22.77 6.22 15.11
C ASN A 24 -21.61 5.37 14.56
N ILE A 25 -20.81 6.00 13.70
CA ILE A 25 -19.46 5.55 13.34
C ILE A 25 -18.50 6.36 14.23
N PRO A 26 -17.40 5.77 14.77
CA PRO A 26 -16.42 6.50 15.54
C PRO A 26 -15.85 7.66 14.72
N ILE A 27 -15.95 8.87 15.28
CA ILE A 27 -15.36 10.08 14.70
C ILE A 27 -13.89 10.07 15.10
N ASN A 28 -13.05 9.38 14.31
CA ASN A 28 -11.65 9.75 14.21
C ASN A 28 -11.06 9.42 12.83
N GLN A 29 -11.65 10.00 11.79
CA GLN A 29 -10.91 10.41 10.60
C GLN A 29 -11.49 11.75 10.16
N GLN A 30 -10.88 12.83 10.62
CA GLN A 30 -10.83 14.02 9.78
C GLN A 30 -9.91 13.69 8.59
N GLN A 31 -10.44 12.96 7.61
CA GLN A 31 -10.00 13.15 6.25
C GLN A 31 -10.88 14.27 5.68
N GLU A 32 -10.67 15.48 6.19
CA GLU A 32 -11.01 16.67 5.39
C GLU A 32 -10.07 16.61 4.19
N ASP A 33 -10.61 16.21 3.03
CA ASP A 33 -10.29 16.69 1.68
C ASP A 33 -8.94 17.45 1.52
N GLY A 34 -7.83 16.78 1.82
CA GLY A 34 -6.47 17.34 1.77
C GLY A 34 -5.95 17.55 0.35
N LEU A 35 -6.71 17.16 -0.67
CA LEU A 35 -6.34 17.31 -2.08
C LEU A 35 -6.59 18.72 -2.63
N SER A 36 -7.25 19.61 -1.88
CA SER A 36 -7.69 20.91 -2.40
C SER A 36 -6.69 22.07 -2.26
N ASP A 37 -5.59 21.90 -1.50
CA ASP A 37 -4.64 22.99 -1.19
C ASP A 37 -3.24 22.83 -1.79
N ASN A 38 -2.89 21.69 -2.40
CA ASN A 38 -1.59 21.53 -3.04
C ASN A 38 -1.61 22.20 -4.44
N PRO A 39 -0.87 23.31 -4.65
CA PRO A 39 -0.90 24.05 -5.90
C PRO A 39 -0.33 23.25 -7.09
N PHE A 40 0.43 22.19 -6.84
CA PHE A 40 1.03 21.36 -7.89
C PHE A 40 -0.03 20.61 -8.71
N PHE A 41 -1.16 20.21 -8.10
CA PHE A 41 -2.26 19.54 -8.82
C PHE A 41 -2.88 20.41 -9.91
N SER A 42 -2.70 21.73 -9.86
CA SER A 42 -3.17 22.63 -10.93
C SER A 42 -2.54 22.34 -12.31
N ASN A 43 -1.43 21.61 -12.35
CA ASN A 43 -0.81 21.15 -13.59
C ASN A 43 -1.58 20.01 -14.28
N PHE A 44 -2.50 19.32 -13.58
CA PHE A 44 -3.17 18.13 -14.10
C PHE A 44 -4.60 18.36 -14.61
N GLY A 45 -5.04 19.62 -14.67
CA GLY A 45 -6.33 19.98 -15.22
C GLY A 45 -7.49 19.87 -14.22
N SER A 46 -8.70 19.78 -14.74
CA SER A 46 -9.92 19.67 -13.93
C SER A 46 -10.14 18.24 -13.43
N GLN A 47 -11.02 18.06 -12.44
CA GLN A 47 -11.48 16.72 -12.10
C GLN A 47 -12.49 16.21 -13.14
N ILE A 48 -12.36 14.94 -13.50
CA ILE A 48 -13.24 14.17 -14.38
C ILE A 48 -13.63 12.87 -13.67
N SER A 49 -14.73 12.26 -14.12
CA SER A 49 -15.07 10.89 -13.75
C SER A 49 -14.49 9.92 -14.78
N ALA A 50 -13.84 8.86 -14.31
CA ALA A 50 -13.28 7.81 -15.16
C ALA A 50 -13.39 6.43 -14.50
N ASP A 51 -13.42 5.40 -15.35
CA ASP A 51 -13.48 3.99 -14.97
C ASP A 51 -12.10 3.34 -15.14
N PHE A 52 -11.77 2.40 -14.25
CA PHE A 52 -10.48 1.73 -14.21
C PHE A 52 -10.66 0.22 -13.99
N ILE A 53 -9.82 -0.55 -14.65
CA ILE A 53 -9.63 -1.97 -14.38
C ILE A 53 -8.14 -2.25 -14.32
N GLY A 54 -7.70 -3.10 -13.41
CA GLY A 54 -6.29 -3.43 -13.32
C GLY A 54 -6.01 -4.81 -12.81
N ARG A 55 -4.73 -5.18 -12.89
CA ARG A 55 -4.20 -6.42 -12.33
C ARG A 55 -2.99 -6.13 -11.45
N VAL A 56 -2.97 -6.72 -10.27
CA VAL A 56 -1.84 -6.72 -9.33
C VAL A 56 -1.11 -8.05 -9.42
N VAL A 57 0.21 -7.99 -9.54
CA VAL A 57 1.08 -9.17 -9.64
C VAL A 57 2.33 -9.02 -8.76
N ASP A 58 2.98 -10.14 -8.48
CA ASP A 58 4.31 -10.17 -7.88
C ASP A 58 5.43 -10.00 -8.93
N GLU A 59 6.68 -10.09 -8.48
CA GLU A 59 7.88 -10.02 -9.32
C GLU A 59 8.02 -11.18 -10.32
N ASN A 60 7.30 -12.29 -10.11
CA ASN A 60 7.24 -13.44 -11.01
C ASN A 60 6.10 -13.32 -12.03
N ASN A 61 5.31 -12.23 -11.99
CA ASN A 61 4.06 -12.02 -12.73
C ASN A 61 2.89 -12.93 -12.31
N GLU A 62 2.96 -13.54 -11.14
CA GLU A 62 1.86 -14.27 -10.54
C GLU A 62 0.84 -13.30 -9.92
N PRO A 63 -0.47 -13.60 -9.98
CA PRO A 63 -1.50 -12.71 -9.44
C PRO A 63 -1.39 -12.59 -7.92
N ILE A 64 -1.63 -11.39 -7.38
CA ILE A 64 -1.75 -11.18 -5.93
C ILE A 64 -3.23 -11.02 -5.59
N ILE A 65 -3.77 -12.01 -4.88
CA ILE A 65 -5.14 -12.00 -4.33
C ILE A 65 -5.24 -11.11 -3.08
N GLY A 66 -6.40 -10.48 -2.89
CA GLY A 66 -6.69 -9.73 -1.67
C GLY A 66 -5.86 -8.47 -1.48
N ALA A 67 -5.29 -7.90 -2.55
CA ALA A 67 -4.56 -6.64 -2.51
C ALA A 67 -5.54 -5.46 -2.46
N ASN A 68 -5.34 -4.57 -1.50
CA ASN A 68 -6.16 -3.37 -1.31
C ASN A 68 -5.81 -2.33 -2.36
N ILE A 69 -6.83 -1.81 -3.06
CA ILE A 69 -6.70 -0.81 -4.10
C ILE A 69 -7.32 0.51 -3.64
N THR A 70 -6.59 1.60 -3.84
CA THR A 70 -7.12 2.95 -3.65
C THR A 70 -6.87 3.81 -4.88
N LEU A 71 -7.88 4.59 -5.28
CA LEU A 71 -7.83 5.54 -6.39
C LEU A 71 -8.82 6.67 -6.11
N GLY A 72 -8.34 7.88 -5.82
CA GLY A 72 -9.24 8.98 -5.44
C GLY A 72 -10.13 8.58 -4.24
N SER A 73 -11.45 8.62 -4.41
CA SER A 73 -12.43 8.13 -3.42
C SER A 73 -12.87 6.68 -3.63
N GLY A 74 -12.32 6.00 -4.63
CA GLY A 74 -12.64 4.63 -5.00
C GLY A 74 -11.75 3.62 -4.30
N PHE A 75 -12.34 2.47 -3.95
CA PHE A 75 -11.70 1.36 -3.28
C PHE A 75 -12.09 0.06 -3.96
N ALA A 76 -11.15 -0.89 -4.04
CA ALA A 76 -11.40 -2.26 -4.49
C ALA A 76 -10.43 -3.22 -3.81
N ILE A 77 -10.69 -4.51 -3.91
CA ILE A 77 -9.78 -5.59 -3.51
C ILE A 77 -9.59 -6.46 -4.74
N THR A 78 -8.38 -7.00 -4.94
CA THR A 78 -8.13 -7.92 -6.05
C THR A 78 -8.73 -9.30 -5.79
N ASP A 79 -9.32 -9.88 -6.83
CA ASP A 79 -9.74 -11.28 -6.83
C ASP A 79 -8.56 -12.26 -6.97
N VAL A 80 -8.84 -13.56 -7.04
CA VAL A 80 -7.87 -14.65 -7.23
C VAL A 80 -6.98 -14.50 -8.47
N ASN A 81 -7.44 -13.74 -9.48
CA ASN A 81 -6.65 -13.46 -10.67
C ASN A 81 -5.81 -12.19 -10.54
N GLY A 82 -5.79 -11.59 -9.35
CA GLY A 82 -5.17 -10.32 -9.07
C GLY A 82 -5.93 -9.15 -9.71
N VAL A 83 -7.16 -9.32 -10.18
CA VAL A 83 -7.89 -8.31 -10.95
C VAL A 83 -8.76 -7.45 -10.03
N PHE A 84 -8.83 -6.15 -10.32
CA PHE A 84 -9.72 -5.21 -9.65
C PHE A 84 -10.40 -4.29 -10.65
N ALA A 85 -11.56 -3.73 -10.30
CA ALA A 85 -12.22 -2.69 -11.06
C ALA A 85 -12.74 -1.57 -10.14
N VAL A 86 -12.61 -0.32 -10.58
CA VAL A 86 -13.12 0.86 -9.87
C VAL A 86 -13.80 1.77 -10.88
N ASN A 87 -15.09 2.06 -10.69
CA ASN A 87 -15.92 2.79 -11.65
C ASN A 87 -16.37 4.15 -11.09
N ASP A 88 -16.65 5.10 -11.97
CA ASP A 88 -17.16 6.46 -11.68
C ASP A 88 -16.31 7.22 -10.65
N VAL A 89 -14.98 7.14 -10.77
CA VAL A 89 -14.04 7.72 -9.81
C VAL A 89 -13.59 9.11 -10.23
N SER A 90 -13.58 10.06 -9.29
CA SER A 90 -13.06 11.41 -9.53
C SER A 90 -11.52 11.43 -9.58
N VAL A 91 -10.96 11.78 -10.73
CA VAL A 91 -9.51 11.88 -11.00
C VAL A 91 -9.21 13.15 -11.79
N TYR A 92 -7.95 13.55 -11.96
CA TYR A 92 -7.59 14.71 -12.79
C TYR A 92 -7.48 14.33 -14.27
N GLU A 93 -7.82 15.28 -15.16
CA GLU A 93 -7.76 15.14 -16.64
C GLU A 93 -6.42 14.59 -17.15
N SER A 94 -5.32 14.94 -16.49
CA SER A 94 -3.97 14.52 -16.86
C SER A 94 -3.26 13.69 -15.78
N PHE A 95 -3.99 13.22 -14.76
CA PHE A 95 -3.41 12.45 -13.66
C PHE A 95 -4.45 11.64 -12.86
N ALA A 96 -4.35 10.32 -12.95
CA ALA A 96 -5.02 9.38 -12.06
C ALA A 96 -3.96 8.55 -11.34
N TYR A 97 -4.05 8.48 -10.00
CA TYR A 97 -3.08 7.80 -9.14
C TYR A 97 -3.73 6.62 -8.43
N ILE A 98 -3.30 5.41 -8.80
CA ILE A 98 -3.79 4.13 -8.27
C ILE A 98 -2.71 3.56 -7.35
N ARG A 99 -3.08 3.16 -6.14
CA ARG A 99 -2.22 2.44 -5.20
C ARG A 99 -2.74 1.04 -4.97
N ALA A 100 -1.82 0.10 -4.79
CA ALA A 100 -2.09 -1.26 -4.36
C ALA A 100 -1.21 -1.58 -3.14
N SER A 101 -1.80 -2.15 -2.11
CA SER A 101 -1.08 -2.58 -0.91
C SER A 101 -1.54 -3.98 -0.50
N LYS A 102 -0.57 -4.85 -0.21
CA LYS A 102 -0.78 -6.16 0.40
C LYS A 102 0.39 -6.36 1.34
N GLN A 103 0.13 -6.87 2.54
CA GLN A 103 1.18 -7.16 3.49
C GLN A 103 2.15 -8.23 2.96
N GLY A 104 3.40 -8.17 3.42
CA GLY A 104 4.49 -8.95 2.84
C GLY A 104 5.04 -8.35 1.56
N TYR A 105 4.44 -7.27 1.05
CA TYR A 105 4.92 -6.52 -0.10
C TYR A 105 5.08 -5.04 0.21
N ILE A 106 6.01 -4.41 -0.49
CA ILE A 106 6.13 -2.95 -0.56
C ILE A 106 4.91 -2.42 -1.32
N SER A 107 4.27 -1.39 -0.79
CA SER A 107 3.13 -0.74 -1.44
C SER A 107 3.52 -0.29 -2.86
N GLY A 108 2.76 -0.75 -3.85
CA GLY A 108 2.97 -0.43 -5.25
C GLY A 108 1.98 0.60 -5.74
N SER A 109 2.32 1.33 -6.80
CA SER A 109 1.40 2.31 -7.36
C SER A 109 1.66 2.60 -8.83
N ARG A 110 0.67 3.19 -9.50
CA ARG A 110 0.77 3.70 -10.88
C ARG A 110 0.05 5.02 -11.02
N ALA A 111 0.59 5.84 -11.91
CA ALA A 111 -0.11 7.03 -12.39
C ALA A 111 -0.22 7.00 -13.91
N LEU A 112 -1.34 7.50 -14.43
CA LEU A 112 -1.59 7.60 -15.87
C LEU A 112 -2.48 8.79 -16.22
N VAL A 113 -2.49 9.18 -17.49
CA VAL A 113 -3.41 10.18 -18.04
C VAL A 113 -4.69 9.46 -18.48
N PRO A 114 -5.84 9.70 -17.83
CA PRO A 114 -7.08 9.02 -18.19
C PRO A 114 -7.53 9.34 -19.61
N THR A 115 -8.17 8.37 -20.25
CA THR A 115 -8.81 8.52 -21.56
C THR A 115 -10.29 8.13 -21.48
N ASP A 116 -11.05 8.41 -22.54
CA ASP A 116 -12.45 7.99 -22.63
C ASP A 116 -12.58 6.45 -22.56
N GLY A 117 -13.54 5.98 -21.76
CA GLY A 117 -13.79 4.56 -21.53
C GLY A 117 -13.09 4.03 -20.28
N VAL A 118 -12.85 2.71 -20.25
CA VAL A 118 -12.21 2.05 -19.11
C VAL A 118 -10.70 2.06 -19.28
N ASN A 119 -9.99 2.60 -18.29
CA ASN A 119 -8.54 2.72 -18.28
C ASN A 119 -7.91 1.46 -17.66
N GLN A 120 -6.91 0.89 -18.34
CA GLN A 120 -6.26 -0.35 -17.89
C GLN A 120 -4.94 -0.06 -17.17
N VAL A 121 -4.69 -0.76 -16.07
CA VAL A 121 -3.45 -0.62 -15.29
C VAL A 121 -2.89 -1.97 -14.83
N LYS A 122 -1.56 -2.10 -14.83
CA LYS A 122 -0.87 -3.25 -14.23
C LYS A 122 0.08 -2.75 -13.15
N ILE A 123 -0.11 -3.23 -11.93
CA ILE A 123 0.70 -2.87 -10.76
C ILE A 123 1.49 -4.11 -10.35
N MET A 124 2.78 -3.93 -10.08
CA MET A 124 3.62 -4.99 -9.51
C MET A 124 3.91 -4.57 -8.07
N LEU A 125 3.77 -5.51 -7.13
CA LEU A 125 4.23 -5.33 -5.76
C LEU A 125 5.57 -6.03 -5.59
N LEU A 126 6.49 -5.40 -4.89
CA LEU A 126 7.81 -5.95 -4.61
C LEU A 126 7.77 -6.67 -3.27
N ASP A 127 8.39 -7.83 -3.15
CA ASP A 127 8.52 -8.54 -1.88
C ASP A 127 9.14 -7.62 -0.81
N ALA A 128 8.55 -7.61 0.39
CA ALA A 128 9.00 -6.83 1.54
C ALA A 128 9.81 -7.66 2.55
N THR A 129 10.35 -8.82 2.16
CA THR A 129 11.21 -9.61 3.04
C THR A 129 12.42 -8.79 3.47
N PRO A 130 12.70 -8.64 4.79
CA PRO A 130 13.81 -7.83 5.28
C PRO A 130 15.16 -8.35 4.77
N ASN A 131 16.03 -7.43 4.33
CA ASN A 131 17.42 -7.77 4.00
C ASN A 131 18.26 -7.97 5.26
N ALA A 132 17.92 -7.25 6.32
CA ALA A 132 18.53 -7.37 7.64
C ALA A 132 17.61 -6.80 8.72
N THR A 133 17.74 -7.33 9.93
CA THR A 133 17.20 -6.74 11.15
C THR A 133 18.33 -6.06 11.91
N ILE A 134 18.16 -4.81 12.31
CA ILE A 134 19.15 -4.00 13.01
C ILE A 134 18.59 -3.46 14.32
N VAL A 135 19.44 -3.07 15.27
CA VAL A 135 18.98 -2.48 16.52
C VAL A 135 19.09 -0.96 16.42
N SER A 136 18.05 -0.23 16.80
CA SER A 136 18.08 1.23 16.91
C SER A 136 19.27 1.72 17.77
N GLY A 137 19.82 2.87 17.41
CA GLY A 137 21.02 3.47 17.98
C GLY A 137 22.35 2.93 17.42
N GLN A 138 22.33 2.02 16.43
CA GLN A 138 23.55 1.50 15.79
C GLN A 138 23.69 1.94 14.34
N ALA A 139 24.79 2.65 14.05
CA ALA A 139 25.17 2.94 12.68
C ALA A 139 25.54 1.65 11.92
N ILE A 140 25.00 1.48 10.72
CA ILE A 140 25.15 0.26 9.93
C ILE A 140 25.00 0.52 8.43
N THR A 141 25.70 -0.28 7.64
CA THR A 141 25.56 -0.32 6.18
C THR A 141 24.76 -1.56 5.79
N ILE A 142 23.69 -1.38 5.02
CA ILE A 142 23.00 -2.45 4.31
C ILE A 142 23.51 -2.46 2.87
N ASP A 143 24.14 -3.55 2.44
CA ASP A 143 24.68 -3.70 1.08
C ASP A 143 24.04 -4.87 0.31
N LEU A 144 23.67 -4.60 -0.94
CA LEU A 144 23.18 -5.61 -1.87
C LEU A 144 24.31 -6.11 -2.79
N PRO A 145 24.24 -7.37 -3.27
CA PRO A 145 25.24 -7.93 -4.20
C PRO A 145 25.43 -7.14 -5.51
N ASN A 146 24.43 -6.34 -5.91
CA ASN A 146 24.47 -5.50 -7.10
C ASN A 146 25.25 -4.18 -6.89
N GLY A 147 25.68 -3.87 -5.67
CA GLY A 147 26.43 -2.66 -5.33
C GLY A 147 25.60 -1.55 -4.69
N THR A 148 24.26 -1.70 -4.63
CA THR A 148 23.37 -0.77 -3.93
C THR A 148 23.62 -0.81 -2.44
N LYS A 149 23.67 0.35 -1.79
CA LYS A 149 23.90 0.46 -0.34
C LYS A 149 23.09 1.58 0.28
N VAL A 150 22.78 1.40 1.55
CA VAL A 150 22.29 2.46 2.43
C VAL A 150 23.11 2.44 3.72
N ASP A 151 23.70 3.57 4.07
CA ASP A 151 24.41 3.79 5.33
C ASP A 151 23.49 4.55 6.29
N PHE A 152 23.07 3.88 7.35
CA PHE A 152 22.26 4.44 8.45
C PHE A 152 23.16 4.89 9.60
N ASP A 153 22.77 5.97 10.28
CA ASP A 153 23.39 6.39 11.54
C ASP A 153 22.78 5.66 12.77
N GLY A 154 21.62 5.02 12.58
CA GLY A 154 20.92 4.20 13.56
C GLY A 154 19.77 4.91 14.27
N ASN A 155 19.46 6.17 13.97
CA ASN A 155 18.35 6.87 14.59
C ASN A 155 17.08 6.74 13.74
N PHE A 156 16.03 6.17 14.34
CA PHE A 156 14.75 5.93 13.68
C PHE A 156 13.62 6.62 14.43
N GLU A 157 12.53 6.91 13.73
CA GLU A 157 11.31 7.47 14.28
C GLU A 157 10.08 6.74 13.74
N THR A 158 9.00 6.74 14.51
CA THR A 158 7.69 6.24 14.09
C THR A 158 7.05 7.22 13.10
N SER A 159 5.99 6.78 12.41
CA SER A 159 5.15 7.65 11.56
C SER A 159 4.57 8.88 12.27
N THR A 160 4.51 8.88 13.61
CA THR A 160 4.07 10.00 14.45
C THR A 160 5.21 10.94 14.87
N GLY A 161 6.45 10.65 14.47
CA GLY A 161 7.64 11.46 14.75
C GLY A 161 8.29 11.20 16.12
N PHE A 162 7.89 10.14 16.82
CA PHE A 162 8.55 9.75 18.08
C PHE A 162 9.78 8.90 17.80
N ALA A 163 10.85 9.12 18.56
CA ALA A 163 12.05 8.29 18.45
C ALA A 163 11.73 6.81 18.71
N TYR A 164 12.19 5.94 17.81
CA TYR A 164 11.97 4.51 17.90
C TYR A 164 13.17 3.81 18.55
N GLN A 165 12.89 2.91 19.50
CA GLN A 165 13.87 2.06 20.17
C GLN A 165 13.40 0.62 20.05
N GLY A 166 14.21 -0.23 19.43
CA GLY A 166 13.84 -1.62 19.15
C GLY A 166 14.63 -2.18 17.97
N ASN A 167 14.28 -3.40 17.56
CA ASN A 167 14.74 -3.94 16.29
C ASN A 167 14.00 -3.26 15.12
N VAL A 168 14.73 -3.01 14.04
CA VAL A 168 14.23 -2.43 12.79
C VAL A 168 14.57 -3.40 11.67
N ASP A 169 13.54 -3.92 11.03
CA ASP A 169 13.66 -4.67 9.80
C ASP A 169 13.84 -3.69 8.64
N VAL A 170 14.94 -3.88 7.89
CA VAL A 170 15.29 -3.03 6.75
C VAL A 170 15.06 -3.78 5.46
N VAL A 171 14.13 -3.29 4.66
CA VAL A 171 13.88 -3.75 3.30
C VAL A 171 14.56 -2.77 2.35
N LEU A 172 15.44 -3.27 1.49
CA LEU A 172 16.12 -2.52 0.46
C LEU A 172 15.95 -3.25 -0.87
N ARG A 173 15.31 -2.59 -1.84
CA ARG A 173 15.18 -3.08 -3.22
C ARG A 173 15.86 -2.11 -4.17
N HIS A 174 16.56 -2.66 -5.17
CA HIS A 174 17.16 -1.88 -6.24
C HIS A 174 16.37 -2.09 -7.53
N LEU A 175 15.88 -1.00 -8.10
CA LEU A 175 15.12 -1.00 -9.34
C LEU A 175 16.09 -0.57 -10.44
N ASN A 176 16.62 -1.57 -11.16
CA ASN A 176 17.68 -1.39 -12.14
C ASN A 176 17.11 -0.98 -13.51
N PRO A 177 17.43 0.21 -14.03
CA PRO A 177 16.95 0.67 -15.34
C PRO A 177 17.33 -0.24 -16.53
N ASP A 178 18.33 -1.11 -16.38
CA ASP A 178 18.71 -2.08 -17.42
C ASP A 178 17.77 -3.31 -17.50
N GLU A 179 16.88 -3.50 -16.52
CA GLU A 179 15.95 -4.64 -16.48
C GLU A 179 14.64 -4.35 -17.24
N GLU A 180 14.10 -5.39 -17.89
CA GLU A 180 12.90 -5.27 -18.75
C GLU A 180 11.65 -4.89 -17.95
N ASP A 181 11.54 -5.38 -16.72
CA ASP A 181 10.37 -5.18 -15.84
C ASP A 181 10.51 -3.95 -14.91
N MET A 182 11.58 -3.17 -15.02
CA MET A 182 11.82 -2.01 -14.14
C MET A 182 10.66 -0.99 -14.19
N ASN A 183 10.05 -0.80 -15.36
CA ASN A 183 8.89 0.05 -15.54
C ASN A 183 7.65 -0.41 -14.76
N LEU A 184 7.58 -1.71 -14.41
CA LEU A 184 6.54 -2.26 -13.55
C LEU A 184 6.92 -2.19 -12.08
N GLN A 185 8.20 -2.19 -11.75
CA GLN A 185 8.65 -2.10 -10.35
C GLN A 185 8.46 -0.68 -9.78
N MET A 186 8.63 0.36 -10.61
CA MET A 186 8.59 1.75 -10.14
C MET A 186 7.18 2.22 -9.73
N PRO A 187 7.06 3.07 -8.68
CA PRO A 187 5.78 3.64 -8.29
C PRO A 187 5.35 4.80 -9.20
N GLY A 188 4.05 5.07 -9.22
CA GLY A 188 3.45 6.20 -9.93
C GLY A 188 3.80 6.24 -11.42
N MET A 189 4.31 7.38 -11.87
CA MET A 189 4.91 7.59 -13.18
C MET A 189 6.09 8.56 -13.03
N LEU A 190 6.99 8.62 -14.01
CA LEU A 190 8.19 9.49 -13.97
C LEU A 190 7.86 10.97 -14.21
N ILE A 191 6.94 11.51 -13.42
CA ILE A 191 6.63 12.94 -13.34
C ILE A 191 7.00 13.48 -11.96
N ALA A 192 7.47 14.72 -11.91
CA ALA A 192 8.01 15.27 -10.69
C ALA A 192 7.75 16.76 -10.50
N GLN A 193 7.82 17.18 -9.25
CA GLN A 193 7.87 18.57 -8.83
C GLN A 193 9.32 18.97 -8.54
N ASP A 194 9.85 19.90 -9.32
CA ASP A 194 11.18 20.48 -9.04
C ASP A 194 11.15 21.41 -7.81
N THR A 195 12.33 21.79 -7.30
CA THR A 195 12.45 22.71 -6.15
C THR A 195 11.81 24.09 -6.36
N ALA A 196 11.50 24.46 -7.60
CA ALA A 196 10.79 25.70 -7.95
C ALA A 196 9.28 25.47 -8.16
N GLY A 197 8.77 24.26 -7.95
CA GLY A 197 7.37 23.86 -8.06
C GLY A 197 6.91 23.58 -9.50
N ASN A 198 7.81 23.44 -10.47
CA ASN A 198 7.45 23.16 -11.85
C ASN A 198 7.31 21.66 -12.10
N LEU A 199 6.38 21.30 -12.98
CA LEU A 199 6.21 19.93 -13.47
C LEU A 199 7.38 19.53 -14.38
N ARG A 200 8.00 18.39 -14.07
CA ARG A 200 9.10 17.75 -14.79
C ARG A 200 8.75 16.32 -15.18
N ALA A 201 9.35 15.85 -16.26
CA ALA A 201 9.45 14.43 -16.56
C ALA A 201 10.85 13.98 -16.17
N LEU A 202 10.97 12.75 -15.69
CA LEU A 202 12.23 12.21 -15.19
C LEU A 202 12.81 11.13 -16.11
N GLU A 203 14.14 11.10 -16.18
CA GLU A 203 14.91 10.02 -16.79
C GLU A 203 15.78 9.36 -15.72
N THR A 204 15.50 8.08 -15.47
CA THR A 204 16.11 7.34 -14.37
C THR A 204 17.48 6.75 -14.67
N TYR A 205 18.43 7.02 -13.78
CA TYR A 205 19.73 6.36 -13.71
C TYR A 205 19.81 5.38 -12.53
N GLY A 206 18.70 5.04 -11.90
CA GLY A 206 18.66 4.05 -10.83
C GLY A 206 17.77 4.49 -9.69
N MET A 207 16.95 3.55 -9.24
CA MET A 207 15.98 3.75 -8.18
C MET A 207 16.20 2.73 -7.08
N ILE A 208 15.83 3.10 -5.87
CA ILE A 208 15.79 2.22 -4.71
C ILE A 208 14.45 2.37 -3.99
N ALA A 209 13.99 1.29 -3.37
CA ALA A 209 12.92 1.31 -2.39
C ALA A 209 13.50 0.95 -1.04
N VAL A 210 13.14 1.68 0.01
CA VAL A 210 13.61 1.43 1.37
C VAL A 210 12.41 1.47 2.32
N GLU A 211 12.09 0.34 2.93
CA GLU A 211 11.12 0.24 4.02
C GLU A 211 11.85 -0.04 5.33
N LEU A 212 11.40 0.60 6.40
CA LEU A 212 11.89 0.41 7.75
C LEU A 212 10.70 -0.01 8.61
N ILE A 213 10.76 -1.21 9.18
CA ILE A 213 9.62 -1.85 9.85
C ILE A 213 10.01 -2.17 11.30
N GLY A 214 9.20 -1.77 12.25
CA GLY A 214 9.39 -2.06 13.68
C GLY A 214 9.03 -3.50 14.05
N GLU A 215 9.38 -3.90 15.27
CA GLU A 215 9.11 -5.25 15.82
C GLU A 215 7.64 -5.67 15.76
N ASN A 216 6.69 -4.73 15.79
CA ASN A 216 5.26 -5.02 15.72
C ASN A 216 4.66 -4.63 14.36
N GLY A 217 5.49 -4.52 13.32
CA GLY A 217 5.05 -4.14 11.97
C GLY A 217 4.83 -2.64 11.78
N GLU A 218 5.30 -1.78 12.70
CA GLU A 218 5.13 -0.34 12.56
C GLU A 218 5.96 0.22 11.41
N ASP A 219 5.38 1.10 10.59
CA ASP A 219 6.14 1.86 9.60
C ASP A 219 7.04 2.89 10.31
N LEU A 220 8.34 2.80 10.03
CA LEU A 220 9.37 3.66 10.59
C LEU A 220 10.01 4.53 9.50
N ASN A 221 10.66 5.60 9.93
CA ASN A 221 11.56 6.39 9.09
C ASN A 221 12.88 6.66 9.84
N ILE A 222 13.87 7.24 9.16
CA ILE A 222 15.02 7.81 9.88
C ILE A 222 14.58 9.07 10.63
N ALA A 223 15.19 9.32 11.79
CA ALA A 223 14.84 10.46 12.61
C ALA A 223 14.98 11.78 11.83
N SER A 224 14.06 12.73 12.03
CA SER A 224 14.01 14.01 11.31
C SER A 224 15.30 14.87 11.43
N SER A 225 16.14 14.61 12.45
CA SER A 225 17.45 15.26 12.63
C SER A 225 18.62 14.51 11.99
N SER A 226 18.37 13.33 11.44
CA SER A 226 19.35 12.40 10.90
C SER A 226 19.33 12.40 9.38
N THR A 227 20.38 11.82 8.80
CA THR A 227 20.50 11.61 7.35
C THR A 227 21.11 10.25 7.10
N ALA A 228 20.71 9.61 6.00
CA ALA A 228 21.34 8.40 5.51
C ALA A 228 22.10 8.66 4.20
N THR A 229 23.16 7.90 3.93
CA THR A 229 23.83 7.94 2.62
C THR A 229 23.33 6.81 1.75
N ILE A 230 22.80 7.14 0.58
CA ILE A 230 22.41 6.15 -0.43
C ILE A 230 23.51 6.02 -1.48
N THR A 231 23.76 4.80 -1.93
CA THR A 231 24.68 4.46 -3.03
C THR A 231 23.93 3.67 -4.07
N VAL A 232 23.79 4.21 -5.28
CA VAL A 232 23.03 3.60 -6.38
C VAL A 232 23.96 3.32 -7.57
N PRO A 233 24.10 2.06 -8.02
CA PRO A 233 24.92 1.72 -9.17
C PRO A 233 24.43 2.42 -10.45
N VAL A 234 25.36 2.95 -11.24
CA VAL A 234 25.04 3.50 -12.56
C VAL A 234 24.74 2.34 -13.54
N PRO A 235 23.65 2.42 -14.33
CA PRO A 235 23.27 1.41 -15.31
C PRO A 235 24.40 1.10 -16.28
N THR A 236 24.55 -0.16 -16.64
CA THR A 236 25.63 -0.65 -17.49
C THR A 236 25.56 -0.09 -18.91
N ASN A 237 24.36 0.21 -19.41
CA ASN A 237 24.17 0.82 -20.72
C ASN A 237 24.27 2.36 -20.71
N ALA A 238 24.41 2.99 -19.55
CA ALA A 238 24.60 4.44 -19.47
C ALA A 238 25.98 4.85 -20.01
N THR A 239 26.02 5.80 -20.95
CA THR A 239 27.27 6.33 -21.50
C THR A 239 27.47 7.79 -21.08
N ASN A 240 28.59 8.09 -20.42
CA ASN A 240 28.90 9.42 -19.85
C ASN A 240 27.77 9.97 -18.93
N PRO A 241 27.44 9.27 -17.83
CA PRO A 241 26.50 9.78 -16.84
C PRO A 241 26.90 11.19 -16.35
N PRO A 242 25.93 12.06 -16.02
CA PRO A 242 26.18 13.33 -15.32
C PRO A 242 27.10 13.18 -14.12
N ALA A 243 27.94 14.20 -13.86
CA ALA A 243 28.84 14.16 -12.70
C ALA A 243 28.09 14.35 -11.37
N THR A 244 26.98 15.10 -11.43
CA THR A 244 26.00 15.22 -10.35
C THR A 244 24.59 15.08 -10.94
N ILE A 245 23.65 14.63 -10.13
CA ILE A 245 22.26 14.39 -10.52
C ILE A 245 21.34 14.72 -9.34
N PRO A 246 20.21 15.41 -9.57
CA PRO A 246 19.21 15.63 -8.51
C PRO A 246 18.68 14.30 -7.99
N LEU A 247 18.37 14.27 -6.70
CA LEU A 247 17.69 13.15 -6.06
C LEU A 247 16.19 13.48 -5.94
N TRP A 248 15.38 12.43 -6.05
CA TRP A 248 13.93 12.54 -6.04
C TRP A 248 13.35 11.47 -5.14
N TYR A 249 12.53 11.85 -4.16
CA TYR A 249 11.73 10.89 -3.40
C TYR A 249 10.33 10.78 -4.01
N PHE A 250 9.67 9.65 -3.81
CA PHE A 250 8.29 9.47 -4.25
C PHE A 250 7.34 9.86 -3.13
N ASP A 251 6.48 10.85 -3.37
CA ASP A 251 5.40 11.21 -2.45
C ASP A 251 4.26 10.20 -2.61
N GLU A 252 4.20 9.20 -1.73
CA GLU A 252 3.19 8.13 -1.75
C GLU A 252 1.77 8.60 -1.45
N GLN A 253 1.62 9.79 -0.87
CA GLN A 253 0.30 10.38 -0.64
C GLN A 253 -0.22 11.00 -1.94
N ASN A 254 0.62 11.76 -2.64
CA ASN A 254 0.20 12.55 -3.80
C ASN A 254 0.51 11.89 -5.16
N GLY A 255 1.34 10.85 -5.19
CA GLY A 255 1.60 9.99 -6.34
C GLY A 255 2.58 10.52 -7.38
N TYR A 256 3.45 11.47 -7.01
CA TYR A 256 4.46 12.05 -7.89
C TYR A 256 5.81 12.22 -7.18
N TRP A 257 6.88 12.36 -7.96
CA TRP A 257 8.24 12.51 -7.43
C TRP A 257 8.52 13.95 -6.98
N VAL A 258 9.28 14.16 -5.91
CA VAL A 258 9.64 15.48 -5.40
C VAL A 258 11.16 15.61 -5.33
N GLU A 259 11.70 16.71 -5.87
CA GLU A 259 13.13 16.98 -5.85
C GLU A 259 13.61 17.28 -4.42
N GLU A 260 14.57 16.50 -3.94
CA GLU A 260 15.24 16.75 -2.66
C GLU A 260 16.67 16.22 -2.71
N GLY A 261 17.65 17.10 -2.53
CA GLY A 261 19.07 16.71 -2.50
C GLY A 261 19.70 16.50 -3.88
N GLU A 262 20.95 16.03 -3.86
CA GLU A 262 21.77 15.77 -5.05
C GLU A 262 22.72 14.61 -4.76
N ALA A 263 22.98 13.77 -5.75
CA ALA A 263 24.01 12.74 -5.72
C ALA A 263 25.16 13.07 -6.69
N ALA A 264 26.37 12.64 -6.32
CA ALA A 264 27.56 12.79 -7.13
C ALA A 264 28.13 11.42 -7.53
N ILE A 265 28.73 11.33 -8.71
CA ILE A 265 29.34 10.08 -9.16
C ILE A 265 30.65 9.81 -8.40
N VAL A 266 30.72 8.66 -7.74
CA VAL A 266 31.92 8.14 -7.08
C VAL A 266 32.26 6.78 -7.69
N GLY A 267 33.25 6.74 -8.57
CA GLY A 267 33.54 5.52 -9.32
C GLY A 267 32.49 5.24 -10.40
N ASN A 268 31.60 4.27 -10.16
CA ASN A 268 30.50 3.90 -11.05
C ASN A 268 29.16 3.85 -10.31
N GLU A 269 29.05 4.63 -9.23
CA GLU A 269 27.89 4.68 -8.34
C GLU A 269 27.55 6.17 -8.13
N TYR A 270 26.27 6.50 -8.07
CA TYR A 270 25.80 7.77 -7.53
C TYR A 270 25.70 7.66 -6.02
N VAL A 271 26.28 8.65 -5.32
CA VAL A 271 26.29 8.71 -3.85
C VAL A 271 25.73 10.05 -3.42
N GLY A 272 24.74 10.04 -2.53
CA GLY A 272 24.08 11.23 -1.99
C GLY A 272 23.48 10.99 -0.60
N GLU A 273 23.13 12.07 0.09
CA GLU A 273 22.49 12.03 1.41
C GLU A 273 20.99 12.28 1.28
N VAL A 274 20.20 11.59 2.10
CA VAL A 274 18.72 11.68 2.16
C VAL A 274 18.25 11.87 3.60
N SER A 275 17.14 12.59 3.80
CA SER A 275 16.58 12.94 5.11
C SER A 275 15.48 12.01 5.60
N HIS A 276 14.93 11.18 4.70
CA HIS A 276 13.85 10.24 4.98
C HIS A 276 13.85 9.13 3.93
N PHE A 277 13.03 8.10 4.13
CA PHE A 277 12.83 7.01 3.19
C PHE A 277 11.40 6.91 2.66
N SER A 278 11.37 6.45 1.41
CA SER A 278 10.28 6.04 0.53
C SER A 278 11.00 5.40 -0.68
N PHE A 279 10.46 5.51 -1.89
CA PHE A 279 11.26 5.30 -3.09
C PHE A 279 12.15 6.51 -3.37
N TRP A 280 13.42 6.27 -3.71
CA TRP A 280 14.38 7.29 -4.09
C TRP A 280 14.96 7.03 -5.48
N ASN A 281 15.18 8.10 -6.24
CA ASN A 281 15.59 8.01 -7.63
C ASN A 281 16.70 9.01 -7.98
N CYS A 282 17.64 8.57 -8.83
CA CYS A 282 18.74 9.40 -9.35
C CYS A 282 18.41 9.84 -10.78
N ASP A 283 17.74 10.98 -10.95
CA ASP A 283 17.09 11.31 -12.24
C ASP A 283 17.45 12.67 -12.83
N ALA A 284 17.53 12.68 -14.16
CA ALA A 284 17.64 13.91 -14.93
C ALA A 284 16.24 14.46 -15.28
N PRO A 285 15.94 15.74 -14.98
CA PRO A 285 14.64 16.34 -15.26
C PRO A 285 14.55 16.95 -16.67
N PHE A 286 13.36 16.89 -17.26
CA PHE A 286 13.02 17.46 -18.56
C PHE A 286 11.75 18.31 -18.50
N ASP A 287 11.62 19.28 -19.42
CA ASP A 287 10.36 19.96 -19.67
C ASP A 287 9.32 18.96 -20.20
N VAL A 288 8.03 19.18 -19.89
CA VAL A 288 6.95 18.23 -20.17
C VAL A 288 5.94 18.80 -21.17
N VAL A 289 5.40 17.94 -22.02
CA VAL A 289 4.19 18.18 -22.82
C VAL A 289 3.26 16.97 -22.75
N GLN A 290 1.95 17.17 -22.88
CA GLN A 290 0.99 16.07 -22.96
C GLN A 290 0.88 15.57 -24.41
N THR A 291 1.02 14.27 -24.64
CA THR A 291 0.88 13.68 -25.97
C THR A 291 -0.08 12.50 -25.94
N CYS A 292 -0.96 12.42 -26.94
CA CYS A 292 -1.79 11.25 -27.20
C CYS A 292 -1.36 10.53 -28.47
N ILE A 293 -1.20 9.20 -28.40
CA ILE A 293 -0.91 8.31 -29.52
C ILE A 293 -2.19 7.57 -29.87
N ILE A 294 -2.61 7.62 -31.14
CA ILE A 294 -3.71 6.81 -31.68
C ILE A 294 -3.13 5.72 -32.57
N LEU A 295 -3.24 4.46 -32.16
CA LEU A 295 -2.83 3.29 -32.93
C LEU A 295 -3.98 2.80 -33.82
N GLN A 296 -3.67 2.62 -35.10
CA GLN A 296 -4.61 2.07 -36.08
C GLN A 296 -3.93 1.06 -37.01
N ASP A 297 -4.71 0.14 -37.59
CA ASP A 297 -4.25 -0.78 -38.62
C ASP A 297 -4.05 -0.07 -39.99
N ILE A 298 -3.65 -0.83 -41.02
CA ILE A 298 -3.47 -0.32 -42.39
C ILE A 298 -4.77 0.15 -43.07
N ASN A 299 -5.93 -0.26 -42.54
CA ASN A 299 -7.25 0.12 -43.04
C ASN A 299 -7.86 1.30 -42.29
N GLY A 300 -7.20 1.79 -41.22
CA GLY A 300 -7.67 2.86 -40.35
C GLY A 300 -8.63 2.40 -39.25
N ASN A 301 -8.65 1.11 -38.92
CA ASN A 301 -9.39 0.61 -37.75
C ASN A 301 -8.57 0.85 -36.48
N PRO A 302 -9.20 1.28 -35.37
CA PRO A 302 -8.51 1.46 -34.10
C PRO A 302 -7.99 0.13 -33.55
N LEU A 303 -6.88 0.20 -32.81
CA LEU A 303 -6.24 -0.96 -32.18
C LEU A 303 -6.31 -0.84 -30.65
N PRO A 304 -7.35 -1.39 -30.01
CA PRO A 304 -7.54 -1.32 -28.56
C PRO A 304 -6.68 -2.34 -27.79
N SER A 305 -6.51 -2.10 -26.49
CA SER A 305 -5.83 -3.00 -25.54
C SER A 305 -4.40 -3.40 -25.93
N LEU A 306 -3.71 -2.54 -26.70
CA LEU A 306 -2.30 -2.71 -27.02
C LEU A 306 -1.45 -1.87 -26.10
N ASN A 307 -0.37 -2.45 -25.57
CA ASN A 307 0.63 -1.71 -24.83
C ASN A 307 1.49 -0.88 -25.79
N ALA A 308 1.38 0.44 -25.70
CA ALA A 308 2.21 1.39 -26.43
C ALA A 308 3.30 1.91 -25.48
N GLN A 309 4.56 1.63 -25.81
CA GLN A 309 5.71 2.05 -25.03
C GLN A 309 6.43 3.19 -25.74
N LEU A 310 6.69 4.29 -25.05
CA LEU A 310 7.49 5.41 -25.52
C LEU A 310 8.84 5.39 -24.82
N THR A 311 9.88 5.15 -25.60
CA THR A 311 11.27 5.23 -25.13
C THR A 311 11.89 6.56 -25.57
N LEU A 312 12.27 7.39 -24.61
CA LEU A 312 13.19 8.51 -24.82
C LEU A 312 14.59 7.94 -25.01
N GLN A 313 15.21 8.17 -26.17
CA GLN A 313 16.60 7.78 -26.43
C GLN A 313 17.49 9.01 -26.43
N THR A 314 18.28 9.20 -25.38
CA THR A 314 19.28 10.26 -25.32
C THR A 314 20.65 9.74 -25.78
N THR A 315 21.64 10.62 -25.92
CA THR A 315 23.01 10.18 -26.21
C THR A 315 23.65 9.40 -25.07
N THR A 316 23.03 9.42 -23.88
CA THR A 316 23.60 8.93 -22.63
C THR A 316 22.81 7.76 -22.02
N TRP A 317 21.50 7.63 -22.26
CA TRP A 317 20.64 6.59 -21.70
C TRP A 317 19.27 6.49 -22.45
N ASN A 318 18.49 5.44 -22.17
CA ASN A 318 17.13 5.23 -22.69
C ASN A 318 16.12 5.06 -21.54
N SER A 319 15.10 5.93 -21.43
CA SER A 319 13.98 5.76 -20.47
C SER A 319 12.71 5.35 -21.20
N THR A 320 11.95 4.38 -20.68
CA THR A 320 10.71 3.87 -21.30
C THR A 320 9.51 4.05 -20.36
N SER A 321 8.45 4.64 -20.89
CA SER A 321 7.11 4.68 -20.28
C SER A 321 6.11 4.01 -21.21
N GLY A 322 4.92 3.65 -20.73
CA GLY A 322 3.91 3.08 -21.61
C GLY A 322 2.53 3.04 -20.99
N GLY A 323 1.55 2.67 -21.80
CA GLY A 323 0.16 2.53 -21.40
C GLY A 323 -0.62 1.72 -22.44
N TYR A 324 -1.83 1.32 -22.05
CA TYR A 324 -2.72 0.55 -22.92
C TYR A 324 -3.64 1.46 -23.71
N THR A 325 -3.88 1.14 -24.97
CA THR A 325 -4.83 1.87 -25.82
C THR A 325 -6.28 1.56 -25.44
N ASN A 326 -7.14 2.58 -25.43
CA ASN A 326 -8.57 2.44 -25.24
C ASN A 326 -9.29 1.89 -26.51
N SER A 327 -10.62 1.83 -26.48
CA SER A 327 -11.46 1.35 -27.60
C SER A 327 -11.29 2.14 -28.91
N ASN A 328 -10.80 3.39 -28.84
CA ASN A 328 -10.47 4.22 -29.99
C ASN A 328 -9.01 4.05 -30.46
N GLY A 329 -8.26 3.13 -29.86
CA GLY A 329 -6.83 2.94 -30.11
C GLY A 329 -5.97 4.04 -29.50
N GLU A 330 -6.49 4.85 -28.59
CA GLU A 330 -5.82 6.03 -28.03
C GLU A 330 -5.19 5.72 -26.67
N VAL A 331 -3.99 6.26 -26.45
CA VAL A 331 -3.31 6.29 -25.16
C VAL A 331 -2.62 7.64 -25.01
N CYS A 332 -2.75 8.25 -23.83
CA CYS A 332 -2.18 9.57 -23.55
C CYS A 332 -1.15 9.48 -22.41
N GLY A 333 -0.19 10.41 -22.42
CA GLY A 333 0.84 10.49 -21.40
C GLY A 333 1.57 11.83 -21.42
N LEU A 334 2.22 12.13 -20.29
CA LEU A 334 3.14 13.25 -20.16
C LEU A 334 4.52 12.80 -20.62
N VAL A 335 5.11 13.50 -21.60
CA VAL A 335 6.38 13.11 -22.23
C VAL A 335 7.38 14.27 -22.28
N ALA A 336 8.65 13.96 -22.46
CA ALA A 336 9.71 14.97 -22.58
C ALA A 336 9.50 15.88 -23.80
N ALA A 337 9.52 17.19 -23.57
CA ALA A 337 9.33 18.21 -24.57
C ALA A 337 10.56 18.35 -25.48
N ASN A 338 10.31 18.58 -26.76
CA ASN A 338 11.31 18.77 -27.82
C ASN A 338 12.21 17.55 -28.10
N GLU A 339 11.88 16.39 -27.56
CA GLU A 339 12.62 15.15 -27.76
C GLU A 339 11.89 14.20 -28.72
N ALA A 340 12.67 13.47 -29.53
CA ALA A 340 12.12 12.40 -30.38
C ALA A 340 12.03 11.11 -29.56
N LEU A 341 10.87 10.43 -29.64
CA LEU A 341 10.60 9.22 -28.87
C LEU A 341 10.50 8.02 -29.81
N THR A 342 10.97 6.87 -29.36
CA THR A 342 10.74 5.59 -30.02
C THR A 342 9.46 4.97 -29.47
N LEU A 343 8.45 4.86 -30.32
CA LEU A 343 7.23 4.13 -30.03
C LEU A 343 7.44 2.65 -30.34
N THR A 344 7.26 1.79 -29.35
CA THR A 344 7.34 0.33 -29.42
C THR A 344 5.98 -0.27 -29.07
N VAL A 345 5.50 -1.22 -29.89
CA VAL A 345 4.32 -2.03 -29.63
C VAL A 345 4.78 -3.50 -29.67
N PRO A 346 5.09 -4.12 -28.52
CA PRO A 346 5.85 -5.38 -28.48
C PRO A 346 5.05 -6.60 -28.98
N ASN A 347 3.72 -6.59 -28.84
CA ASN A 347 2.88 -7.77 -29.06
C ASN A 347 1.84 -7.58 -30.18
N TYR A 348 2.22 -6.92 -31.28
CA TYR A 348 1.31 -6.75 -32.42
C TYR A 348 1.45 -7.92 -33.39
N GLY A 349 0.60 -8.95 -33.29
CA GLY A 349 0.58 -10.08 -34.23
C GLY A 349 1.83 -10.98 -34.20
N CYS A 350 2.43 -11.16 -33.03
CA CYS A 350 3.71 -11.84 -32.74
C CYS A 350 5.00 -11.06 -33.03
N ASP A 351 4.96 -9.89 -33.66
CA ASP A 351 6.17 -9.09 -33.88
C ASP A 351 6.13 -7.79 -33.08
N VAL A 352 7.32 -7.28 -32.80
CA VAL A 352 7.51 -5.96 -32.20
C VAL A 352 7.46 -4.91 -33.31
N PHE A 353 6.50 -3.99 -33.25
CA PHE A 353 6.47 -2.81 -34.11
C PHE A 353 7.24 -1.67 -33.44
N THR A 354 8.09 -0.98 -34.19
CA THR A 354 8.77 0.23 -33.71
C THR A 354 8.74 1.35 -34.73
N THR A 355 8.57 2.59 -34.26
CA THR A 355 8.66 3.80 -35.08
C THR A 355 9.14 4.99 -34.24
N THR A 356 9.43 6.12 -34.87
CA THR A 356 9.76 7.37 -34.18
C THR A 356 8.56 8.33 -34.21
N VAL A 357 8.25 8.94 -33.08
CA VAL A 357 7.26 10.02 -32.92
C VAL A 357 7.91 11.27 -32.33
N GLY A 358 7.27 12.43 -32.45
CA GLY A 358 7.83 13.71 -32.05
C GLY A 358 8.93 14.24 -33.00
N PRO A 359 9.71 15.25 -32.59
CA PRO A 359 9.66 15.93 -31.30
C PRO A 359 8.41 16.81 -31.12
N PHE A 360 7.91 16.87 -29.89
CA PHE A 360 6.70 17.63 -29.52
C PHE A 360 7.08 18.89 -28.75
N SER A 361 6.68 20.07 -29.22
CA SER A 361 6.99 21.36 -28.57
C SER A 361 5.82 21.97 -27.79
N ALA A 362 4.66 21.31 -27.83
CA ALA A 362 3.41 21.64 -27.16
C ALA A 362 2.54 20.37 -27.15
N ASP A 363 1.42 20.41 -26.43
CA ASP A 363 0.49 19.28 -26.40
C ASP A 363 0.03 18.90 -27.83
N ASP A 364 0.03 17.60 -28.14
CA ASP A 364 -0.26 17.11 -29.49
C ASP A 364 -0.89 15.72 -29.49
N THR A 365 -1.53 15.36 -30.60
CA THR A 365 -2.10 14.05 -30.85
C THR A 365 -1.59 13.51 -32.18
N VAL A 366 -0.97 12.32 -32.17
CA VAL A 366 -0.44 11.69 -33.38
C VAL A 366 -1.10 10.35 -33.63
N THR A 367 -1.56 10.15 -34.87
CA THR A 367 -2.05 8.85 -35.33
C THR A 367 -0.91 8.06 -35.97
N VAL A 368 -0.69 6.83 -35.50
CA VAL A 368 0.33 5.91 -35.98
C VAL A 368 -0.34 4.69 -36.58
N THR A 369 -0.05 4.43 -37.86
CA THR A 369 -0.45 3.18 -38.50
C THR A 369 0.57 2.09 -38.19
N VAL A 370 0.13 1.07 -37.47
CA VAL A 370 0.94 -0.10 -37.14
C VAL A 370 0.90 -1.06 -38.33
N THR A 371 2.05 -1.38 -38.90
CA THR A 371 2.14 -2.28 -40.06
C THR A 371 2.84 -3.57 -39.67
N ASN A 372 2.13 -4.70 -39.77
CA ASN A 372 2.72 -6.02 -39.63
C ASN A 372 2.20 -6.98 -40.71
N SER A 373 3.09 -7.84 -41.22
CA SER A 373 2.79 -8.88 -42.20
C SER A 373 2.32 -10.22 -41.62
N THR A 374 2.51 -10.45 -40.32
CA THR A 374 2.17 -11.70 -39.60
C THR A 374 0.89 -11.58 -38.76
N GLU A 375 0.43 -10.36 -38.55
CA GLU A 375 -0.75 -10.03 -37.77
C GLU A 375 -2.05 -10.36 -38.51
N GLN A 376 -3.04 -10.84 -37.76
CA GLN A 376 -4.44 -10.94 -38.15
C GLN A 376 -5.31 -10.23 -37.10
N LEU A 377 -6.44 -9.70 -37.53
CA LEU A 377 -7.43 -9.07 -36.66
C LEU A 377 -8.69 -9.93 -36.60
N THR A 378 -9.26 -10.04 -35.41
CA THR A 378 -10.62 -10.53 -35.21
C THR A 378 -11.48 -9.45 -34.59
N THR A 379 -12.73 -9.32 -35.05
CA THR A 379 -13.77 -8.69 -34.24
C THR A 379 -14.34 -9.75 -33.30
N LEU A 380 -14.02 -9.65 -32.01
CA LEU A 380 -14.50 -10.53 -30.95
C LEU A 380 -15.80 -9.98 -30.37
N THR A 381 -16.88 -10.74 -30.48
CA THR A 381 -18.20 -10.37 -29.93
C THR A 381 -18.72 -11.40 -28.95
N GLY A 382 -19.44 -10.96 -27.92
CA GLY A 382 -20.12 -11.84 -26.97
C GLY A 382 -21.13 -11.10 -26.09
N MET A 383 -22.05 -11.85 -25.50
CA MET A 383 -22.98 -11.37 -24.47
C MET A 383 -22.92 -12.28 -23.25
N PHE A 384 -22.69 -11.71 -22.08
CA PHE A 384 -22.51 -12.39 -20.81
C PHE A 384 -23.55 -11.92 -19.81
N ASN A 385 -24.31 -12.87 -19.27
CA ASN A 385 -25.39 -12.61 -18.34
C ASN A 385 -25.17 -13.32 -17.01
N ASP A 386 -25.61 -12.69 -15.92
CA ASP A 386 -25.75 -13.29 -14.60
C ASP A 386 -26.73 -14.49 -14.63
N CYS A 387 -26.88 -15.16 -13.49
CA CYS A 387 -27.81 -16.28 -13.38
C CYS A 387 -29.29 -15.98 -13.50
N ASP A 388 -29.68 -14.73 -13.27
CA ASP A 388 -31.04 -14.26 -13.48
C ASP A 388 -31.29 -13.88 -14.96
N GLY A 389 -30.27 -13.96 -15.80
CA GLY A 389 -30.30 -13.64 -17.22
C GLY A 389 -30.20 -12.15 -17.52
N ASN A 390 -29.78 -11.33 -16.55
CA ASN A 390 -29.45 -9.92 -16.77
C ASN A 390 -28.00 -9.79 -17.26
N PRO A 391 -27.68 -8.80 -18.11
CA PRO A 391 -26.30 -8.54 -18.51
C PRO A 391 -25.43 -8.22 -17.28
N ILE A 392 -24.23 -8.80 -17.20
CA ILE A 392 -23.29 -8.49 -16.11
C ILE A 392 -22.84 -7.03 -16.21
N THR A 393 -22.81 -6.32 -15.09
CA THR A 393 -22.49 -4.88 -15.07
C THR A 393 -21.14 -4.56 -14.44
N ASN A 394 -20.48 -5.56 -13.86
CA ASN A 394 -19.17 -5.43 -13.23
C ASN A 394 -18.41 -6.75 -13.35
N GLY A 395 -17.83 -6.99 -14.53
CA GLY A 395 -17.04 -8.19 -14.78
C GLY A 395 -15.92 -7.93 -15.77
N TYR A 396 -15.16 -8.98 -16.07
CA TYR A 396 -14.08 -8.92 -17.05
C TYR A 396 -13.89 -10.26 -17.76
N MET A 397 -13.31 -10.19 -18.94
CA MET A 397 -12.88 -11.33 -19.73
C MET A 397 -11.37 -11.48 -19.64
N GLN A 398 -10.90 -12.63 -19.17
CA GLN A 398 -9.54 -13.07 -19.38
C GLN A 398 -9.45 -13.72 -20.75
N LEU A 399 -8.55 -13.20 -21.58
CA LEU A 399 -8.27 -13.74 -22.90
C LEU A 399 -6.80 -14.13 -22.97
N VAL A 400 -6.54 -15.38 -23.28
CA VAL A 400 -5.20 -15.91 -23.55
C VAL A 400 -5.10 -16.39 -25.00
N ASN A 401 -4.10 -15.88 -25.73
CA ASN A 401 -3.74 -16.30 -27.09
C ASN A 401 -2.22 -16.44 -27.19
N GLY A 402 -1.72 -17.69 -27.18
CA GLY A 402 -0.29 -17.97 -27.12
C GLY A 402 0.34 -17.43 -25.83
N ASN A 403 1.31 -16.51 -25.97
CA ASN A 403 1.95 -15.83 -24.84
C ASN A 403 1.27 -14.50 -24.48
N ASN A 404 0.21 -14.11 -25.18
CA ASN A 404 -0.49 -12.87 -24.91
C ASN A 404 -1.67 -13.15 -23.96
N ALA A 405 -1.70 -12.47 -22.84
CA ALA A 405 -2.81 -12.47 -21.88
C ALA A 405 -3.37 -11.05 -21.77
N GLN A 406 -4.69 -10.92 -21.88
CA GLN A 406 -5.40 -9.64 -21.82
C GLN A 406 -6.58 -9.75 -20.86
N VAL A 407 -6.84 -8.66 -20.13
CA VAL A 407 -8.05 -8.47 -19.32
C VAL A 407 -8.90 -7.43 -20.03
N ILE A 408 -10.12 -7.80 -20.41
CA ILE A 408 -11.05 -6.94 -21.14
C ILE A 408 -12.24 -6.67 -20.21
N PRO A 409 -12.53 -5.41 -19.84
CA PRO A 409 -13.64 -5.08 -18.96
C PRO A 409 -14.99 -5.35 -19.62
N ILE A 410 -15.99 -5.75 -18.82
CA ILE A 410 -17.37 -5.95 -19.23
C ILE A 410 -18.28 -5.16 -18.28
N THR A 411 -18.84 -4.06 -18.79
CA THR A 411 -19.65 -3.11 -17.99
C THR A 411 -21.14 -3.13 -18.34
N ASP A 412 -21.52 -3.72 -19.48
CA ASP A 412 -22.91 -3.80 -19.95
C ASP A 412 -23.30 -5.21 -20.43
N GLY A 413 -22.51 -6.19 -20.03
CA GLY A 413 -22.64 -7.60 -20.40
C GLY A 413 -22.27 -7.88 -21.84
N THR A 414 -21.69 -6.94 -22.58
CA THR A 414 -21.25 -7.19 -23.96
C THR A 414 -19.75 -7.01 -24.12
N VAL A 415 -19.17 -7.83 -25.02
CA VAL A 415 -17.82 -7.62 -25.54
C VAL A 415 -17.95 -7.36 -27.03
N ASN A 416 -17.27 -6.32 -27.51
CA ASN A 416 -17.19 -5.98 -28.93
C ASN A 416 -15.84 -5.31 -29.20
N GLU A 417 -14.79 -6.13 -29.23
CA GLU A 417 -13.41 -5.67 -29.28
C GLU A 417 -12.70 -6.13 -30.55
N SER A 418 -11.75 -5.31 -31.01
CA SER A 418 -10.85 -5.68 -32.11
C SER A 418 -9.57 -6.26 -31.52
N ILE A 419 -9.37 -7.57 -31.65
CA ILE A 419 -8.20 -8.27 -31.10
C ILE A 419 -7.22 -8.61 -32.20
N SER A 420 -5.96 -8.20 -32.03
CA SER A 420 -4.86 -8.66 -32.88
C SER A 420 -4.33 -10.00 -32.39
N TYR A 421 -4.13 -10.93 -33.31
CA TYR A 421 -3.56 -12.25 -33.03
C TYR A 421 -2.58 -12.67 -34.11
N CYS A 422 -1.82 -13.71 -33.80
CA CYS A 422 -0.77 -14.20 -34.68
C CYS A 422 -1.34 -15.13 -35.76
N ALA A 423 -0.99 -14.94 -37.03
CA ALA A 423 -1.46 -15.82 -38.10
C ALA A 423 -1.07 -17.31 -37.89
N SER A 424 0.04 -17.56 -37.18
CA SER A 424 0.48 -18.93 -36.83
C SER A 424 -0.21 -19.53 -35.60
N ASP A 425 -0.86 -18.70 -34.79
CA ASP A 425 -1.57 -19.14 -33.58
C ASP A 425 -2.90 -18.39 -33.43
N SER A 426 -3.95 -19.01 -33.95
CA SER A 426 -5.32 -18.53 -33.80
C SER A 426 -5.99 -19.04 -32.53
N SER A 427 -5.37 -19.89 -31.72
CA SER A 427 -6.06 -20.53 -30.60
C SER A 427 -6.31 -19.56 -29.46
N TYR A 428 -7.51 -19.59 -28.88
CA TYR A 428 -7.83 -18.76 -27.70
C TYR A 428 -8.38 -19.61 -26.55
N ILE A 429 -8.11 -19.13 -25.34
CA ILE A 429 -8.71 -19.56 -24.09
C ILE A 429 -9.33 -18.32 -23.45
N ILE A 430 -10.61 -18.40 -23.10
CA ILE A 430 -11.36 -17.31 -22.52
C ILE A 430 -12.06 -17.80 -21.25
N ASN A 431 -11.96 -17.01 -20.19
CA ASN A 431 -12.81 -17.10 -19.01
C ASN A 431 -13.40 -15.71 -18.75
N VAL A 432 -14.65 -15.65 -18.30
CA VAL A 432 -15.34 -14.40 -17.96
C VAL A 432 -15.80 -14.48 -16.53
N VAL A 433 -15.37 -13.50 -15.73
CA VAL A 433 -15.68 -13.37 -14.31
C VAL A 433 -16.69 -12.25 -14.12
N ASP A 434 -17.77 -12.54 -13.39
CA ASP A 434 -18.74 -11.58 -12.87
C ASP A 434 -18.38 -11.29 -11.40
N VAL A 435 -17.65 -10.20 -11.19
CA VAL A 435 -17.11 -9.82 -9.88
C VAL A 435 -18.23 -9.49 -8.90
N ALA A 436 -19.31 -8.84 -9.35
CA ALA A 436 -20.44 -8.53 -8.48
C ALA A 436 -21.27 -9.77 -8.11
N GLY A 437 -21.25 -10.79 -8.98
CA GLY A 437 -21.98 -12.04 -8.80
C GLY A 437 -21.21 -13.13 -8.06
N GLY A 438 -19.88 -13.03 -7.96
CA GLY A 438 -19.02 -14.13 -7.49
C GLY A 438 -19.08 -15.36 -8.39
N GLN A 439 -19.21 -15.15 -9.71
CA GLN A 439 -19.47 -16.24 -10.64
C GLN A 439 -18.62 -16.11 -11.92
N GLU A 440 -18.48 -17.21 -12.66
CA GLU A 440 -17.73 -17.25 -13.90
C GLU A 440 -18.37 -18.09 -15.01
N THR A 441 -17.87 -17.98 -16.23
CA THR A 441 -18.23 -18.89 -17.33
C THR A 441 -17.40 -20.16 -17.32
N ASP A 442 -17.93 -21.23 -17.91
CA ASP A 442 -17.09 -22.35 -18.38
C ASP A 442 -15.94 -21.80 -19.25
N VAL A 443 -14.74 -22.37 -19.13
CA VAL A 443 -13.61 -21.99 -19.98
C VAL A 443 -13.96 -22.19 -21.46
N LEU A 444 -14.03 -21.09 -22.20
CA LEU A 444 -14.31 -21.06 -23.63
C LEU A 444 -13.01 -21.22 -24.39
N THR A 445 -12.91 -22.27 -25.22
CA THR A 445 -11.74 -22.47 -26.09
C THR A 445 -12.15 -22.48 -27.55
N GLY A 446 -11.27 -21.98 -28.42
CA GLY A 446 -11.57 -21.91 -29.85
C GLY A 446 -10.41 -21.46 -30.71
N ASN A 447 -10.73 -21.05 -31.92
CA ASN A 447 -9.78 -20.42 -32.84
C ASN A 447 -10.38 -19.14 -33.39
N PHE A 448 -9.61 -18.06 -33.35
CA PHE A 448 -9.97 -16.79 -33.95
C PHE A 448 -10.22 -16.93 -35.45
N THR A 449 -11.25 -16.23 -35.90
CA THR A 449 -11.52 -15.98 -37.32
C THR A 449 -11.60 -14.48 -37.55
N ALA A 450 -11.86 -14.00 -38.78
CA ALA A 450 -12.05 -12.57 -39.00
C ALA A 450 -13.15 -11.96 -38.09
N ASN A 451 -14.21 -12.71 -37.80
CA ASN A 451 -15.26 -12.33 -36.86
C ASN A 451 -15.50 -13.50 -35.89
N THR A 452 -15.03 -13.39 -34.65
CA THR A 452 -15.18 -14.41 -33.62
C THR A 452 -16.37 -14.06 -32.75
N ASP A 453 -17.45 -14.80 -32.87
CA ASP A 453 -18.65 -14.61 -32.05
C ASP A 453 -18.73 -15.72 -30.99
N LEU A 454 -18.61 -15.33 -29.73
CA LEU A 454 -18.75 -16.20 -28.57
C LEU A 454 -20.22 -16.52 -28.25
N GLY A 455 -21.16 -15.80 -28.85
CA GLY A 455 -22.59 -15.95 -28.61
C GLY A 455 -23.03 -15.36 -27.27
N THR A 456 -24.12 -15.89 -26.73
CA THR A 456 -24.62 -15.53 -25.39
C THR A 456 -24.32 -16.66 -24.41
N THR A 457 -23.59 -16.33 -23.35
CA THR A 457 -23.16 -17.26 -22.30
C THR A 457 -23.60 -16.71 -20.95
N SER A 458 -23.91 -17.59 -20.00
CA SER A 458 -24.20 -17.20 -18.63
C SER A 458 -22.96 -17.43 -17.77
N THR A 459 -22.68 -16.54 -16.83
CA THR A 459 -21.64 -16.69 -15.81
C THR A 459 -22.07 -17.64 -14.69
N CYS A 460 -23.03 -18.53 -14.89
CA CYS A 460 -23.65 -19.31 -13.81
C CYS A 460 -22.81 -20.41 -13.16
N ILE A 461 -21.52 -20.48 -13.41
CA ILE A 461 -20.66 -21.30 -12.59
C ILE A 461 -20.40 -20.46 -11.35
N THR A 462 -21.21 -20.71 -10.32
CA THR A 462 -20.82 -20.36 -8.95
C THR A 462 -19.44 -20.94 -8.73
N LEU A 463 -18.50 -20.11 -8.27
CA LEU A 463 -17.34 -20.63 -7.55
C LEU A 463 -17.87 -21.64 -6.53
N GLY A 464 -17.26 -22.83 -6.49
CA GLY A 464 -17.62 -23.80 -5.48
C GLY A 464 -17.45 -23.15 -4.11
N ASP A 465 -18.33 -23.50 -3.19
CA ASP A 465 -18.18 -23.26 -1.75
C ASP A 465 -18.83 -24.52 -1.15
N PHE A 466 -18.02 -25.58 -1.13
CA PHE A 466 -18.50 -26.95 -0.98
C PHE A 466 -19.01 -27.22 0.44
N ASP A 467 -18.35 -26.66 1.44
CA ASP A 467 -18.71 -26.68 2.87
C ASP A 467 -19.67 -25.55 3.30
N ASN A 468 -19.86 -24.51 2.49
CA ASN A 468 -20.74 -23.34 2.73
C ASN A 468 -20.26 -22.48 3.90
N ASP A 469 -18.96 -22.28 4.01
CA ASP A 469 -18.32 -21.50 5.06
C ASP A 469 -18.11 -20.01 4.66
N GLY A 470 -18.38 -19.66 3.41
CA GLY A 470 -18.33 -18.27 2.92
C GLY A 470 -16.98 -17.87 2.32
N VAL A 471 -16.00 -18.77 2.26
CA VAL A 471 -14.86 -18.71 1.34
C VAL A 471 -15.21 -19.57 0.11
N TYR A 472 -14.67 -19.22 -1.06
CA TYR A 472 -14.89 -20.03 -2.25
C TYR A 472 -13.81 -21.09 -2.37
N ASP A 473 -14.14 -22.28 -2.88
CA ASP A 473 -13.24 -23.41 -3.15
C ASP A 473 -11.92 -22.96 -3.82
N ILE A 474 -11.98 -21.96 -4.71
CA ILE A 474 -10.81 -21.47 -5.43
C ILE A 474 -9.94 -20.52 -4.60
N ASP A 475 -10.52 -19.84 -3.62
CA ASP A 475 -9.85 -18.94 -2.69
C ASP A 475 -9.19 -19.73 -1.53
N GLU A 476 -9.52 -21.01 -1.39
CA GLU A 476 -8.90 -21.97 -0.46
C GLU A 476 -7.73 -22.75 -1.09
N ASP A 477 -7.31 -22.37 -2.31
CA ASP A 477 -6.02 -22.78 -2.90
C ASP A 477 -4.89 -21.95 -2.28
N ILE A 478 -4.57 -22.19 -1.01
CA ILE A 478 -3.66 -21.37 -0.20
C ILE A 478 -2.30 -21.17 -0.88
N ASN A 479 -1.83 -22.16 -1.64
CA ASN A 479 -0.55 -22.11 -2.32
C ASN A 479 -0.64 -21.74 -3.83
N GLY A 480 -1.84 -21.54 -4.38
CA GLY A 480 -2.10 -21.07 -5.74
C GLY A 480 -1.69 -22.04 -6.86
N ASN A 481 -1.59 -23.34 -6.58
CA ASN A 481 -1.12 -24.33 -7.55
C ASN A 481 -2.25 -24.97 -8.40
N GLY A 482 -3.51 -24.66 -8.10
CA GLY A 482 -4.72 -25.17 -8.73
C GLY A 482 -5.18 -26.56 -8.24
N ASN A 483 -4.69 -27.05 -7.11
CA ASN A 483 -4.99 -28.37 -6.55
C ASN A 483 -5.50 -28.28 -5.10
N LEU A 484 -6.77 -27.93 -4.94
CA LEU A 484 -7.47 -27.84 -3.65
C LEU A 484 -7.41 -29.08 -2.73
N LEU A 485 -6.93 -30.23 -3.23
CA LEU A 485 -6.86 -31.47 -2.44
C LEU A 485 -5.57 -31.58 -1.60
N ASP A 486 -4.60 -30.69 -1.76
CA ASP A 486 -3.34 -30.70 -0.98
C ASP A 486 -3.17 -29.55 0.02
N ASP A 487 -4.13 -28.63 0.08
CA ASP A 487 -4.28 -27.61 1.11
C ASP A 487 -5.19 -28.17 2.23
N ASP A 488 -4.67 -28.23 3.45
CA ASP A 488 -5.20 -28.92 4.65
C ASP A 488 -4.50 -28.28 5.85
N THR A 489 -5.04 -27.14 6.30
CA THR A 489 -4.40 -26.18 7.21
C THR A 489 -4.21 -26.78 8.61
N ASP A 490 -5.24 -27.40 9.18
CA ASP A 490 -5.20 -28.06 10.49
C ASP A 490 -4.62 -29.50 10.47
N GLN A 491 -4.44 -30.09 9.28
CA GLN A 491 -3.93 -31.43 9.03
C GLN A 491 -4.81 -32.57 9.56
N ASP A 492 -6.13 -32.38 9.63
CA ASP A 492 -7.08 -33.43 10.02
C ASP A 492 -7.36 -34.45 8.88
N GLY A 493 -7.01 -34.08 7.64
CA GLY A 493 -7.17 -34.88 6.43
C GLY A 493 -8.43 -34.58 5.62
N ILE A 494 -9.17 -33.54 5.96
CA ILE A 494 -10.18 -32.86 5.15
C ILE A 494 -9.48 -31.62 4.55
N PRO A 495 -9.42 -31.49 3.22
CA PRO A 495 -8.85 -30.28 2.61
C PRO A 495 -9.72 -29.05 2.91
N ASP A 496 -9.12 -27.86 2.99
CA ASP A 496 -9.76 -26.60 3.43
C ASP A 496 -11.12 -26.38 2.73
N TYR A 497 -11.19 -26.46 1.39
CA TYR A 497 -12.45 -26.39 0.62
C TYR A 497 -13.53 -27.47 0.90
N GLN A 498 -13.33 -28.34 1.88
CA GLN A 498 -14.31 -29.29 2.37
C GLN A 498 -14.48 -29.25 3.88
N ASP A 499 -13.73 -28.41 4.58
CA ASP A 499 -13.79 -28.17 6.00
C ASP A 499 -14.60 -26.91 6.28
N GLN A 500 -15.17 -26.79 7.47
CA GLN A 500 -15.93 -25.59 7.86
C GLN A 500 -15.16 -24.73 8.88
N ASP A 501 -13.99 -25.20 9.30
CA ASP A 501 -13.16 -24.81 10.45
C ASP A 501 -11.73 -25.18 10.05
N ASP A 502 -11.20 -24.48 9.03
CA ASP A 502 -10.02 -24.87 8.25
C ASP A 502 -8.73 -24.98 9.09
N ASP A 503 -8.65 -24.17 10.13
CA ASP A 503 -7.53 -24.10 11.07
C ASP A 503 -7.74 -24.97 12.34
N GLY A 504 -8.96 -25.49 12.53
CA GLY A 504 -9.32 -26.42 13.59
C GLY A 504 -9.36 -25.79 14.98
N ASP A 505 -9.58 -24.49 15.08
CA ASP A 505 -9.66 -23.74 16.33
C ASP A 505 -10.99 -23.98 17.08
N GLY A 506 -12.01 -24.48 16.36
CA GLY A 506 -13.34 -24.81 16.87
C GLY A 506 -14.42 -23.77 16.56
N ILE A 507 -14.12 -22.78 15.74
CA ILE A 507 -14.99 -21.76 15.19
C ILE A 507 -15.04 -21.96 13.70
N ASN A 508 -16.24 -21.92 13.15
CA ASN A 508 -16.35 -22.08 11.72
C ASN A 508 -15.84 -20.82 11.00
N THR A 509 -15.14 -20.97 9.87
CA THR A 509 -14.69 -19.89 8.97
C THR A 509 -15.75 -18.80 8.77
N ALA A 510 -17.00 -19.21 8.55
CA ALA A 510 -18.16 -18.32 8.37
C ALA A 510 -18.47 -17.41 9.56
N ASP A 511 -18.13 -17.85 10.76
CA ASP A 511 -18.46 -17.23 12.05
C ASP A 511 -17.31 -16.36 12.59
N GLU A 512 -16.16 -16.31 11.90
CA GLU A 512 -14.98 -15.51 12.26
C GLU A 512 -15.05 -14.07 11.75
N VAL A 513 -16.20 -13.65 11.25
CA VAL A 513 -16.44 -12.28 10.76
C VAL A 513 -16.88 -11.32 11.86
N TYR A 514 -16.27 -10.14 11.93
CA TYR A 514 -16.64 -9.09 12.90
C TYR A 514 -16.67 -7.67 12.32
N GLY A 515 -17.31 -6.79 13.10
CA GLY A 515 -17.49 -5.38 12.72
C GLY A 515 -18.49 -5.21 11.58
N SER A 516 -18.13 -4.38 10.59
CA SER A 516 -18.93 -4.15 9.37
C SER A 516 -18.46 -4.97 8.17
N ASN A 517 -17.32 -5.64 8.31
CA ASN A 517 -16.82 -6.54 7.28
C ASN A 517 -17.49 -7.92 7.44
N THR A 518 -17.87 -8.53 6.32
CA THR A 518 -18.55 -9.83 6.30
C THR A 518 -17.77 -10.89 5.53
N ASN A 519 -16.52 -10.59 5.17
CA ASN A 519 -15.63 -11.49 4.46
C ASN A 519 -14.65 -12.13 5.46
N PRO A 520 -14.66 -13.47 5.64
CA PRO A 520 -13.70 -14.18 6.50
C PRO A 520 -12.24 -13.96 6.11
N MET A 521 -11.95 -13.86 4.81
CA MET A 521 -10.58 -13.68 4.28
C MET A 521 -9.90 -12.36 4.66
N ASP A 522 -10.64 -11.42 5.25
CA ASP A 522 -10.16 -10.11 5.63
C ASP A 522 -9.99 -9.95 7.16
N GLN A 523 -10.30 -10.98 7.94
CA GLN A 523 -10.27 -10.95 9.40
C GLN A 523 -8.89 -11.39 9.90
N ASP A 524 -8.34 -10.63 10.84
CA ASP A 524 -7.07 -10.91 11.52
C ASP A 524 -7.18 -10.25 12.91
N SER A 525 -7.63 -11.02 13.88
CA SER A 525 -8.05 -10.55 15.19
C SER A 525 -6.86 -10.27 16.10
N ASP A 526 -5.74 -10.95 15.89
CA ASP A 526 -4.56 -10.84 16.73
C ASP A 526 -3.39 -10.09 16.08
N GLY A 527 -3.49 -9.81 14.77
CA GLY A 527 -2.58 -8.98 13.99
C GLY A 527 -1.32 -9.73 13.53
N ASP A 528 -1.34 -11.07 13.50
CA ASP A 528 -0.19 -11.89 13.12
C ASP A 528 -0.08 -12.14 11.60
N ASN A 529 -1.10 -11.72 10.85
CA ASN A 529 -1.20 -11.71 9.39
C ASN A 529 -1.48 -13.06 8.74
N ILE A 530 -1.90 -14.02 9.54
CA ILE A 530 -2.62 -15.20 9.09
C ILE A 530 -4.11 -14.84 9.28
N PRO A 531 -4.95 -14.91 8.24
CA PRO A 531 -6.38 -14.68 8.41
C PRO A 531 -6.94 -15.60 9.50
N ASP A 532 -7.90 -15.12 10.30
CA ASP A 532 -8.45 -15.88 11.43
C ASP A 532 -8.84 -17.31 11.01
N TYR A 533 -9.50 -17.47 9.86
CA TYR A 533 -9.88 -18.80 9.33
C TYR A 533 -8.75 -19.76 8.97
N LEU A 534 -7.50 -19.29 8.94
CA LEU A 534 -6.30 -20.11 8.73
C LEU A 534 -5.37 -20.10 9.95
N ASP A 535 -5.74 -19.39 11.02
CA ASP A 535 -4.94 -19.24 12.23
C ASP A 535 -5.61 -19.87 13.45
N PRO A 536 -5.14 -21.04 13.92
CA PRO A 536 -5.70 -21.66 15.11
C PRO A 536 -5.51 -20.84 16.40
N GLN A 537 -4.89 -19.65 16.32
CA GLN A 537 -4.50 -18.81 17.42
C GLN A 537 -4.99 -17.35 17.34
N ASP A 538 -6.27 -17.07 17.04
CA ASP A 538 -6.96 -15.75 17.08
C ASP A 538 -6.75 -14.80 18.29
N VAL A 539 -6.01 -15.20 19.32
CA VAL A 539 -5.76 -14.39 20.51
C VAL A 539 -4.28 -14.05 20.67
N ALA A 540 -4.02 -12.75 20.64
CA ALA A 540 -2.69 -12.19 20.77
C ALA A 540 -1.93 -12.69 22.02
N VAL A 541 -0.67 -13.06 21.83
CA VAL A 541 0.24 -13.47 22.92
C VAL A 541 1.16 -12.32 23.30
N TYR A 542 0.86 -11.68 24.44
CA TYR A 542 1.46 -10.40 24.78
C TYR A 542 2.65 -10.48 25.75
N SER A 543 3.83 -9.94 25.41
CA SER A 543 4.88 -9.67 26.42
C SER A 543 5.55 -8.33 26.22
N ALA A 544 5.77 -7.56 27.29
CA ALA A 544 6.46 -6.27 27.20
C ALA A 544 7.16 -5.87 28.49
N GLU A 545 8.08 -4.91 28.37
CA GLU A 545 8.71 -4.22 29.48
C GLU A 545 8.08 -2.84 29.67
N TRP A 546 7.85 -2.42 30.93
CA TRP A 546 7.12 -1.18 31.21
C TRP A 546 7.71 -0.44 32.41
N PHE A 547 8.04 0.83 32.23
CA PHE A 547 8.51 1.70 33.29
C PHE A 547 7.36 2.16 34.19
N SER A 548 7.66 2.51 35.44
CA SER A 548 6.67 3.14 36.31
C SER A 548 6.40 4.58 35.86
N GLU A 549 5.19 5.08 36.06
CA GLU A 549 4.83 6.46 35.72
C GLU A 549 5.52 7.50 36.62
N ASP A 550 5.85 7.10 37.85
CA ASP A 550 6.40 7.99 38.85
C ASP A 550 7.91 7.80 38.98
N CYS A 551 8.65 8.90 39.03
CA CYS A 551 10.11 8.93 39.22
C CYS A 551 10.56 8.49 40.63
N ASP A 552 9.64 8.47 41.61
CA ASP A 552 9.87 8.04 42.99
C ASP A 552 8.97 6.85 43.43
N GLY A 553 8.09 6.39 42.53
CA GLY A 553 7.09 5.36 42.77
C GLY A 553 7.31 4.08 41.94
N LEU A 554 6.45 3.10 42.17
CA LEU A 554 6.32 1.91 41.33
C LEU A 554 4.85 1.77 40.91
N THR A 555 4.30 2.86 40.37
CA THR A 555 2.93 2.93 39.87
C THR A 555 2.96 2.71 38.36
N TYR A 556 2.07 1.86 37.84
CA TYR A 556 2.00 1.53 36.43
C TYR A 556 0.56 1.75 35.95
N ASP A 557 0.39 2.60 34.94
CA ASP A 557 -0.84 2.61 34.16
C ASP A 557 -0.82 1.43 33.19
N LEU A 558 -1.89 0.64 33.25
CA LEU A 558 -2.10 -0.59 32.49
C LEU A 558 -3.34 -0.46 31.60
N GLU A 559 -4.09 0.65 31.71
CA GLU A 559 -5.29 0.91 30.93
C GLU A 559 -4.94 1.19 29.46
N GLN A 560 -3.76 1.77 29.19
CA GLN A 560 -3.24 2.05 27.85
C GLN A 560 -3.10 0.81 26.96
N PHE A 561 -3.08 -0.40 27.52
CA PHE A 561 -2.99 -1.64 26.75
C PHE A 561 -4.29 -2.09 26.12
N ASN A 562 -5.42 -1.66 26.68
CA ASN A 562 -6.71 -2.18 26.27
C ASN A 562 -7.21 -1.59 24.94
N ASP A 563 -6.56 -0.52 24.44
CA ASP A 563 -7.06 0.28 23.32
C ASP A 563 -6.38 -0.04 21.97
N ASN A 564 -5.32 -0.87 21.95
CA ASN A 564 -4.49 -1.10 20.75
C ASN A 564 -4.79 -2.40 19.99
N TYR A 565 -5.56 -3.32 20.57
CA TYR A 565 -5.83 -4.63 19.97
C TYR A 565 -7.31 -4.82 19.70
N ILE A 566 -7.63 -5.15 18.45
CA ILE A 566 -9.00 -5.36 17.99
C ILE A 566 -9.54 -6.61 18.70
N ASN A 567 -10.83 -6.57 19.03
CA ASN A 567 -11.56 -7.68 19.65
C ASN A 567 -10.92 -8.29 20.91
N SER A 568 -10.00 -7.61 21.60
CA SER A 568 -9.26 -8.18 22.73
C SER A 568 -9.71 -7.59 24.06
N ASN A 569 -9.84 -8.44 25.07
CA ASN A 569 -10.04 -8.05 26.46
C ASN A 569 -8.84 -8.47 27.30
N ILE A 570 -8.05 -7.51 27.75
CA ILE A 570 -6.77 -7.74 28.43
C ILE A 570 -6.94 -7.54 29.94
N THR A 571 -6.44 -8.50 30.72
CA THR A 571 -6.39 -8.42 32.18
C THR A 571 -5.03 -8.84 32.71
N PHE A 572 -4.62 -8.25 33.83
CA PHE A 572 -3.32 -8.49 34.45
C PHE A 572 -3.46 -9.19 35.80
N HIS A 573 -2.53 -10.07 36.14
CA HIS A 573 -2.60 -10.91 37.35
C HIS A 573 -1.23 -11.05 38.02
N GLU A 574 -1.17 -11.15 39.35
CA GLU A 574 0.10 -11.31 40.07
C GLU A 574 0.72 -12.72 39.90
N THR A 575 -0.09 -13.72 39.52
CA THR A 575 0.37 -15.11 39.34
C THR A 575 -0.25 -15.75 38.11
N GLN A 576 0.49 -16.67 37.48
CA GLN A 576 0.00 -17.49 36.36
C GLN A 576 -1.33 -18.19 36.70
N ALA A 577 -1.46 -18.73 37.92
CA ALA A 577 -2.65 -19.46 38.32
C ALA A 577 -3.91 -18.58 38.41
N ASP A 578 -3.73 -17.30 38.74
CA ASP A 578 -4.82 -16.31 38.79
C ASP A 578 -5.21 -15.87 37.36
N ALA A 579 -4.23 -15.71 36.46
CA ALA A 579 -4.46 -15.49 35.04
C ALA A 579 -5.22 -16.66 34.39
N ASP A 580 -4.75 -17.89 34.55
CA ASP A 580 -5.38 -19.10 34.00
C ASP A 580 -6.82 -19.30 34.50
N ALA A 581 -7.12 -18.87 35.72
CA ALA A 581 -8.45 -18.99 36.32
C ALA A 581 -9.34 -17.75 36.14
N ASN A 582 -8.81 -16.68 35.54
CA ASN A 582 -9.44 -15.36 35.45
C ASN A 582 -9.99 -14.86 36.81
N VAL A 583 -9.13 -14.86 37.84
CA VAL A 583 -9.49 -14.41 39.19
C VAL A 583 -8.49 -13.39 39.70
N ASN A 584 -8.96 -12.46 40.54
CA ASN A 584 -8.14 -11.38 41.09
C ASN A 584 -7.44 -10.49 40.02
N PRO A 585 -8.15 -10.03 38.97
CA PRO A 585 -7.54 -9.12 38.01
C PRO A 585 -7.07 -7.84 38.71
N ILE A 586 -5.88 -7.38 38.33
CA ILE A 586 -5.25 -6.17 38.81
C ILE A 586 -5.99 -4.97 38.22
N ALA A 587 -6.41 -4.06 39.09
CA ALA A 587 -6.95 -2.78 38.67
C ALA A 587 -5.82 -1.80 38.38
N THR A 588 -6.07 -0.92 37.43
CA THR A 588 -5.16 0.15 37.06
C THR A 588 -5.62 1.50 37.63
N PRO A 589 -4.71 2.43 38.00
CA PRO A 589 -3.24 2.27 38.04
C PRO A 589 -2.79 1.26 39.11
N PHE A 590 -1.78 0.46 38.77
CA PHE A 590 -1.22 -0.59 39.64
C PHE A 590 -0.04 -0.08 40.45
N SER A 591 -0.16 -0.05 41.79
CA SER A 591 0.97 0.26 42.67
C SER A 591 1.69 -1.00 43.14
N ASN A 592 2.90 -1.24 42.64
CA ASN A 592 3.73 -2.42 42.91
C ASN A 592 4.44 -2.37 44.27
N SER A 593 3.65 -2.32 45.35
CA SER A 593 4.16 -2.36 46.73
C SER A 593 4.76 -3.71 47.15
N SER A 594 4.47 -4.76 46.37
CA SER A 594 4.93 -6.14 46.58
C SER A 594 6.32 -6.41 46.01
N GLY A 595 6.87 -5.50 45.19
CA GLY A 595 8.17 -5.67 44.54
C GLY A 595 8.17 -6.79 43.50
N LEU A 596 7.05 -6.95 42.78
CA LEU A 596 6.95 -7.86 41.65
C LEU A 596 7.84 -7.37 40.51
N THR A 597 8.47 -8.29 39.80
CA THR A 597 9.22 -7.96 38.57
C THR A 597 8.40 -8.27 37.32
N VAL A 598 7.26 -8.96 37.47
CA VAL A 598 6.42 -9.39 36.36
C VAL A 598 4.96 -9.50 36.78
N LEU A 599 4.05 -9.15 35.88
CA LEU A 599 2.63 -9.52 35.92
C LEU A 599 2.34 -10.52 34.81
N TYR A 600 1.37 -11.38 35.03
CA TYR A 600 0.90 -12.35 34.05
C TYR A 600 -0.28 -11.74 33.30
N VAL A 601 -0.21 -11.78 31.98
CA VAL A 601 -1.23 -11.20 31.10
C VAL A 601 -2.18 -12.30 30.69
N ARG A 602 -3.46 -12.02 30.81
CA ARG A 602 -4.53 -12.81 30.25
C ARG A 602 -5.19 -11.98 29.15
N VAL A 603 -5.16 -12.50 27.93
CA VAL A 603 -5.90 -11.96 26.78
C VAL A 603 -7.06 -12.90 26.49
N GLU A 604 -8.24 -12.34 26.28
CA GLU A 604 -9.44 -13.05 25.83
C GLU A 604 -9.93 -12.38 24.56
N ASN A 605 -9.94 -13.12 23.45
CA ASN A 605 -10.57 -12.64 22.23
C ASN A 605 -12.10 -12.63 22.45
N THR A 606 -12.74 -11.53 22.09
CA THR A 606 -14.16 -11.26 22.32
C THR A 606 -15.09 -11.82 21.24
N VAL A 607 -14.51 -12.26 20.12
CA VAL A 607 -15.14 -12.97 19.02
C VAL A 607 -14.98 -14.47 19.24
N SER A 608 -13.74 -14.97 19.21
CA SER A 608 -13.45 -16.40 19.27
C SER A 608 -13.61 -17.01 20.65
N ASN A 609 -13.54 -16.19 21.70
CA ASN A 609 -13.45 -16.63 23.09
C ASN A 609 -12.17 -17.44 23.37
N GLN A 610 -11.22 -17.45 22.45
CA GLN A 610 -9.90 -17.99 22.70
C GLN A 610 -9.21 -17.20 23.83
N VAL A 611 -8.31 -17.90 24.53
CA VAL A 611 -7.67 -17.41 25.74
C VAL A 611 -6.19 -17.71 25.70
N SER A 612 -5.39 -16.64 25.75
CA SER A 612 -3.96 -16.73 26.00
C SER A 612 -3.61 -16.22 27.39
N THR A 613 -2.80 -16.99 28.11
CA THR A 613 -2.16 -16.59 29.39
C THR A 613 -0.65 -16.72 29.36
N ASN A 614 -0.08 -16.89 28.16
CA ASN A 614 1.37 -17.05 27.97
C ASN A 614 2.11 -15.70 28.06
N GLY A 615 1.37 -14.61 28.15
CA GLY A 615 1.90 -13.26 28.14
C GLY A 615 2.48 -12.77 29.47
N MET A 616 3.55 -11.97 29.40
CA MET A 616 4.30 -11.48 30.56
C MET A 616 4.58 -9.98 30.50
N PHE A 617 4.27 -9.29 31.59
CA PHE A 617 4.42 -7.85 31.73
C PHE A 617 5.57 -7.52 32.69
N TYR A 618 6.75 -7.21 32.20
CA TYR A 618 7.94 -6.95 33.00
C TYR A 618 7.92 -5.54 33.56
N LEU A 619 7.78 -5.44 34.88
CA LEU A 619 7.70 -4.17 35.59
C LEU A 619 9.11 -3.61 35.81
N LEU A 620 9.47 -2.61 35.00
CA LEU A 620 10.69 -1.82 35.13
C LEU A 620 10.50 -0.71 36.17
N GLY A 621 11.60 -0.20 36.71
CA GLY A 621 11.57 0.91 37.67
C GLY A 621 11.17 2.25 37.03
N PRO A 622 11.43 3.38 37.71
CA PRO A 622 11.23 4.70 37.12
C PRO A 622 12.04 4.89 35.83
N PRO A 623 11.54 5.70 34.88
CA PRO A 623 12.22 6.00 33.63
C PRO A 623 13.39 6.98 33.88
N THR A 624 14.51 6.47 34.38
CA THR A 624 15.60 7.31 34.92
C THR A 624 16.51 7.96 33.86
N PHE A 625 16.23 7.84 32.56
CA PHE A 625 17.18 8.23 31.50
C PHE A 625 16.58 9.09 30.38
N ILE A 626 15.35 9.57 30.54
CA ILE A 626 14.72 10.50 29.60
C ILE A 626 15.20 11.92 29.97
N ASP A 627 15.60 12.71 28.98
CA ASP A 627 15.95 14.13 29.06
C ASP A 627 15.15 14.84 27.96
N SER A 628 13.98 15.36 28.31
CA SER A 628 12.94 15.81 27.36
C SER A 628 13.28 17.15 26.71
N ASP A 629 14.04 18.02 27.38
CA ASP A 629 14.45 19.32 26.85
C ASP A 629 15.94 19.44 26.48
N ASN A 630 16.71 18.35 26.68
CA ASN A 630 18.13 18.20 26.35
C ASN A 630 19.03 19.20 27.05
N ASP A 631 18.72 19.56 28.29
CA ASP A 631 19.51 20.50 29.07
C ASP A 631 20.67 19.82 29.83
N GLY A 632 20.66 18.49 29.92
CA GLY A 632 21.68 17.66 30.55
C GLY A 632 21.29 17.05 31.90
N LEU A 633 20.10 17.32 32.41
CA LEU A 633 19.41 16.63 33.51
C LEU A 633 18.37 15.66 32.94
N PHE A 634 18.11 14.53 33.61
CA PHE A 634 17.01 13.65 33.21
C PHE A 634 15.69 14.12 33.84
N ASP A 635 14.55 13.93 33.18
CA ASP A 635 13.21 14.32 33.64
C ASP A 635 12.94 13.88 35.09
N CYS A 636 13.36 12.65 35.43
CA CYS A 636 13.18 12.15 36.78
C CYS A 636 14.09 12.83 37.82
N GLU A 637 15.27 13.29 37.42
CA GLU A 637 16.16 14.08 38.25
C GLU A 637 15.61 15.49 38.45
N GLU A 638 15.00 16.06 37.42
CA GLU A 638 14.36 17.38 37.43
C GLU A 638 13.07 17.38 38.25
N LEU A 639 12.24 16.34 38.16
CA LEU A 639 11.01 16.24 38.96
C LEU A 639 11.28 15.98 40.44
N THR A 640 12.39 15.29 40.77
CA THR A 640 12.66 14.84 42.14
C THR A 640 13.78 15.59 42.85
N GLY A 641 14.67 16.25 42.10
CA GLY A 641 15.93 16.81 42.58
C GLY A 641 16.95 15.76 43.03
N ILE A 642 16.75 14.47 42.72
CA ILE A 642 17.63 13.38 43.14
C ILE A 642 18.52 12.96 41.98
N ASP A 643 19.83 13.16 42.14
CA ASP A 643 20.85 12.67 41.22
C ASP A 643 20.89 11.13 41.17
N ASN A 644 20.75 10.57 39.97
CA ASN A 644 20.89 9.13 39.72
C ASN A 644 22.32 8.74 39.31
N GLY A 645 23.20 9.72 39.10
CA GLY A 645 24.63 9.59 38.83
C GLY A 645 24.95 9.16 37.39
N GLN A 646 24.01 9.27 36.46
CA GLN A 646 24.16 8.87 35.07
C GLN A 646 23.96 10.02 34.07
N SER A 647 23.32 11.12 34.47
CA SER A 647 23.20 12.35 33.68
C SER A 647 24.51 13.14 33.64
N THR A 648 24.52 14.18 32.79
CA THR A 648 25.70 15.03 32.63
C THR A 648 25.80 16.14 33.68
N ALA A 649 24.66 16.56 34.23
CA ALA A 649 24.53 17.52 35.31
C ALA A 649 23.97 16.85 36.59
N ASN A 650 24.18 17.45 37.77
CA ASN A 650 23.60 16.96 39.02
C ASN A 650 22.58 17.99 39.49
N PRO A 651 21.29 17.64 39.66
CA PRO A 651 20.24 18.61 40.00
C PRO A 651 20.46 19.32 41.35
N ASN A 652 21.40 18.84 42.18
CA ASN A 652 21.78 19.40 43.47
C ASN A 652 20.60 19.58 44.46
N GLY A 653 19.50 18.86 44.25
CA GLY A 653 18.28 18.98 45.06
C GLY A 653 17.26 19.99 44.52
N ASN A 654 17.53 20.63 43.39
CA ASN A 654 16.60 21.55 42.73
C ASN A 654 15.62 20.75 41.88
N ILE A 655 14.39 21.27 41.80
CA ILE A 655 13.32 20.71 40.96
C ILE A 655 13.08 21.73 39.84
N THR A 656 13.12 21.27 38.60
CA THR A 656 13.00 22.07 37.37
C THR A 656 11.83 21.53 36.53
N ASP A 657 11.47 22.22 35.44
CA ASP A 657 10.43 21.76 34.52
C ASP A 657 11.06 20.93 33.40
N PRO A 658 10.82 19.61 33.32
CA PRO A 658 11.51 18.72 32.36
C PRO A 658 11.29 19.03 30.87
N ASN A 659 10.37 19.93 30.55
CA ASN A 659 10.08 20.32 29.17
C ASN A 659 10.52 21.76 28.89
N ASN A 660 11.30 22.36 29.77
CA ASN A 660 11.75 23.74 29.65
C ASN A 660 13.21 23.85 30.11
N PRO A 661 14.16 23.97 29.18
CA PRO A 661 15.57 23.87 29.51
C PRO A 661 16.07 25.06 30.34
N ASP A 662 15.28 26.13 30.49
CA ASP A 662 15.60 27.33 31.28
C ASP A 662 14.37 27.65 32.14
N THR A 663 14.26 27.01 33.31
CA THR A 663 13.06 27.00 34.15
C THR A 663 12.69 28.40 34.63
N ASP A 664 13.67 29.25 34.93
CA ASP A 664 13.43 30.60 35.43
C ASP A 664 13.47 31.72 34.35
N GLY A 665 13.92 31.38 33.15
CA GLY A 665 13.87 32.23 31.96
C GLY A 665 14.97 33.29 31.92
N ASP A 666 16.11 33.08 32.57
CA ASP A 666 17.20 34.04 32.67
C ASP A 666 18.22 33.95 31.52
N GLY A 667 18.14 32.88 30.72
CA GLY A 667 18.94 32.63 29.54
C GLY A 667 20.12 31.68 29.73
N VAL A 668 20.23 31.01 30.89
CA VAL A 668 21.10 29.84 31.13
C VAL A 668 20.22 28.62 31.33
N ASN A 669 20.68 27.43 30.87
CA ASN A 669 19.87 26.24 31.00
C ASN A 669 20.09 25.54 32.36
N ASP A 670 19.09 24.81 32.84
CA ASP A 670 19.09 24.32 34.23
C ASP A 670 20.25 23.34 34.50
N GLY A 671 20.61 22.53 33.50
CA GLY A 671 21.79 21.68 33.51
C GLY A 671 23.13 22.43 33.60
N ASP A 672 23.33 23.53 32.86
CA ASP A 672 24.56 24.34 32.98
C ASP A 672 24.63 25.01 34.35
N GLU A 673 23.50 25.47 34.87
CA GLU A 673 23.40 26.06 36.21
C GLU A 673 23.72 25.05 37.30
N ALA A 674 23.16 23.83 37.20
CA ALA A 674 23.48 22.69 38.05
C ALA A 674 24.97 22.34 38.04
N ILE A 675 25.63 22.39 36.87
CA ILE A 675 27.09 22.18 36.73
C ILE A 675 27.89 23.33 37.35
N ASN A 676 27.43 24.57 37.17
CA ASN A 676 28.09 25.78 37.66
C ASN A 676 27.83 26.04 39.16
N GLY A 677 26.83 25.36 39.74
CA GLY A 677 26.41 25.48 41.12
C GLY A 677 25.58 26.73 41.41
N THR A 678 24.91 27.28 40.39
CA THR A 678 23.82 28.26 40.51
C THR A 678 22.48 27.54 40.74
N ASP A 679 21.43 28.27 41.11
CA ASP A 679 20.09 27.80 41.42
C ASP A 679 19.18 28.01 40.19
N PRO A 680 18.80 26.94 39.46
CA PRO A 680 18.01 27.01 38.23
C PRO A 680 16.57 27.54 38.37
N ASN A 681 16.24 28.05 39.54
CA ASN A 681 14.95 28.63 39.88
C ASN A 681 15.10 30.09 40.36
N ASP A 682 16.30 30.67 40.35
CA ASP A 682 16.61 32.04 40.79
C ASP A 682 17.25 32.89 39.67
N PRO A 683 16.46 33.67 38.92
CA PRO A 683 16.92 34.36 37.70
C PRO A 683 17.85 35.56 37.96
N ASP A 684 18.32 35.73 39.20
CA ASP A 684 19.18 36.81 39.68
C ASP A 684 20.59 36.31 40.11
N ASP A 685 20.93 35.02 39.90
CA ASP A 685 22.09 34.38 40.53
C ASP A 685 23.33 34.11 39.64
N ASN A 686 23.20 34.42 38.35
CA ASN A 686 24.23 34.41 37.29
C ASN A 686 25.56 35.14 37.58
#